data_AF-K9EGV6-F1
#
_entry.id   AF-K9EGV6-F1
#
_cell.length_a   1.000
_cell.length_b   1.000
_cell.length_c   1.000
_cell.angle_alpha   90.00
_cell.angle_beta   90.00
_cell.angle_gamma   90.00
#
_symmetry.space_group_name_H-M   'P 1'
#
loop_
_entity.id
_entity.type
_entity.pdbx_description
1 polymer ?
#
loop_
_entity_poly.entity_id
_entity_poly.type
_entity_poly.pdbx_seq_one_letter_code
_entity_poly.pdbx_strand_id
1 'polypeptide(L)'
;MKGSVDYIQRIYDSSGNRIIIPVYQRNYDWGTKQCAQLFDDIEEMIGTGRDSHFFGSVVEQLESYRERVIIDGQQRLTTISLLILALCDAVDAGTLACDDPLLSRRLRKNYLIDDDGDGTKLKLKPVKADDSAYRHLFGSEADYDETSNLTANYRYFRKRFTETTIPGDVFWEKGITHLQVMVLDLEPADSPQRIFESLNSTGLALKESDKIRNLVLMGLDHHTQERLYETRWNPIEKNVNFETDRFVRWYLVVKTHKTPKESEVYEAFKQYLKGPDRVGRSAQTGGTGELSPGRAGVAHADETPTSIESVLKDMHEYSRYHREITTAQTGIAEANLILHRARALLGGVFLPFLMPVLADVHAGTVPGSDFVRILRILESYMARRTVVSAGSNALNKIFSSAYPDLVSLRKHSEPYPDILVYLLRRRDGSSGRFPDDAEFTDAFTTRNFYRLSPRNTQYFFDALENEGSKDRVDIAGNLDKGAISIEHIMPQALTAKWRADLGPEAEQIHTIWANRVANLTVTGYNSEYSNRDFTTKKNATNGFATSPYRLNGFVKECDEWGEEQLEERSQILLKSALQLWPLPETSFEPEVTPRPSCSLAESDGLTGVKVTAFEYGEVRKPVHTWAEALSEVLKVLIQDHRIDLLALAQVRQGLRTSREGIPEDAKFVELDPGLFVQTSSSTLQKMALLRAVFEQANLDPEDLVFTLGGSESESSASGDSDRPAPASSNHDSPYATLLAFIPEFERLGADENPQNLLSRFSAAFTPFRAAQPTEILSGTQEEFELRTQGETIAQEEALVVISQHLDTADQVAGLESVMGPAFVESGLRKIGKKILAHLKVLTK
;
A
#
# COMPACT_ATOMS: atom_id res chain seq x y z
N MET A 1 -38.62 -1.57 -3.90
CA MET A 1 -38.30 -0.39 -4.75
C MET A 1 -39.26 -0.31 -5.92
N LYS A 2 -39.82 0.87 -6.17
CA LYS A 2 -40.65 1.14 -7.36
C LYS A 2 -39.92 2.12 -8.27
N GLY A 3 -39.78 1.75 -9.53
CA GLY A 3 -39.20 2.61 -10.55
C GLY A 3 -40.25 3.15 -11.49
N SER A 4 -40.22 4.45 -11.78
CA SER A 4 -41.04 5.07 -12.82
C SER A 4 -40.21 6.06 -13.64
N VAL A 5 -40.46 6.11 -14.95
CA VAL A 5 -39.90 7.16 -15.79
C VAL A 5 -40.77 8.39 -15.63
N ASP A 6 -40.16 9.49 -15.20
CA ASP A 6 -40.85 10.77 -15.04
C ASP A 6 -39.99 11.92 -15.60
N TYR A 7 -40.61 13.09 -15.78
CA TYR A 7 -39.90 14.27 -16.26
C TYR A 7 -39.21 15.01 -15.12
N ILE A 8 -37.98 15.45 -15.33
CA ILE A 8 -37.11 15.95 -14.24
C ILE A 8 -37.69 17.16 -13.50
N GLN A 9 -38.43 18.03 -14.19
CA GLN A 9 -39.06 19.20 -13.57
C GLN A 9 -40.11 18.80 -12.53
N ARG A 10 -40.76 17.63 -12.65
CA ARG A 10 -41.79 17.19 -11.70
C ARG A 10 -41.22 16.86 -10.32
N ILE A 11 -39.93 16.50 -10.26
CA ILE A 11 -39.20 16.33 -9.01
C ILE A 11 -39.16 17.66 -8.23
N TYR A 12 -39.11 18.80 -8.94
CA TYR A 12 -39.12 20.14 -8.38
C TYR A 12 -40.53 20.72 -8.18
N ASP A 13 -41.49 20.34 -9.04
CA ASP A 13 -42.79 21.01 -9.25
C ASP A 13 -43.84 20.77 -8.14
N SER A 14 -43.61 19.85 -7.22
CA SER A 14 -44.63 19.52 -6.22
C SER A 14 -44.68 20.61 -5.15
N SER A 15 -45.86 21.21 -4.97
CA SER A 15 -46.08 22.35 -4.07
C SER A 15 -45.69 22.01 -2.64
N GLY A 16 -44.68 22.69 -2.09
CA GLY A 16 -44.13 22.43 -0.76
C GLY A 16 -43.07 21.33 -0.69
N ASN A 17 -42.58 20.77 -1.81
CA ASN A 17 -41.51 19.78 -1.79
C ASN A 17 -40.11 20.41 -1.80
N ARG A 18 -39.31 20.04 -0.80
CA ARG A 18 -37.90 20.38 -0.64
C ARG A 18 -37.06 19.15 -0.98
N ILE A 19 -36.06 19.37 -1.81
CA ILE A 19 -35.07 18.37 -2.21
C ILE A 19 -33.87 18.54 -1.30
N ILE A 20 -33.61 17.53 -0.48
CA ILE A 20 -32.54 17.53 0.52
C ILE A 20 -31.45 16.59 0.04
N ILE A 21 -30.24 17.11 -0.15
CA ILE A 21 -29.04 16.31 -0.38
C ILE A 21 -28.35 16.10 0.99
N PRO A 22 -28.30 14.87 1.51
CA PRO A 22 -27.73 14.58 2.84
C PRO A 22 -26.23 14.85 2.94
N VAL A 23 -25.75 15.09 4.16
CA VAL A 23 -24.32 15.37 4.45
C VAL A 23 -23.36 14.23 4.09
N TYR A 24 -23.87 13.01 3.90
CA TYR A 24 -23.03 11.88 3.49
C TYR A 24 -22.73 11.86 1.99
N GLN A 25 -23.49 12.60 1.19
CA GLN A 25 -23.25 12.75 -0.23
C GLN A 25 -21.98 13.58 -0.49
N ARG A 26 -21.33 13.35 -1.63
CA ARG A 26 -20.18 14.18 -2.06
C ARG A 26 -20.64 15.55 -2.53
N ASN A 27 -19.74 16.52 -2.50
CA ASN A 27 -19.94 17.83 -3.11
C ASN A 27 -20.20 17.73 -4.63
N TYR A 28 -20.66 18.83 -5.21
CA TYR A 28 -20.86 18.98 -6.63
C TYR A 28 -19.54 18.92 -7.41
N ASP A 29 -19.43 17.92 -8.28
CA ASP A 29 -18.18 17.50 -8.94
C ASP A 29 -18.31 17.43 -10.47
N TRP A 30 -19.49 17.74 -11.02
CA TRP A 30 -19.62 17.98 -12.46
C TRP A 30 -18.83 19.22 -12.84
N GLY A 31 -18.06 19.12 -13.92
CA GLY A 31 -17.39 20.25 -14.55
C GLY A 31 -18.13 20.73 -15.78
N THR A 32 -17.55 21.73 -16.44
CA THR A 32 -18.14 22.36 -17.63
C THR A 32 -18.34 21.38 -18.79
N LYS A 33 -17.56 20.29 -18.87
CA LYS A 33 -17.73 19.26 -19.90
C LYS A 33 -19.07 18.54 -19.80
N GLN A 34 -19.50 18.16 -18.59
CA GLN A 34 -20.79 17.51 -18.38
C GLN A 34 -21.94 18.50 -18.64
N CYS A 35 -21.79 19.75 -18.21
CA CYS A 35 -22.76 20.81 -18.49
C CYS A 35 -22.88 21.14 -19.98
N ALA A 36 -21.75 21.14 -20.71
CA ALA A 36 -21.72 21.30 -22.16
C ALA A 36 -22.53 20.21 -22.86
N GLN A 37 -22.25 18.95 -22.52
CA GLN A 37 -22.98 17.81 -23.08
C GLN A 37 -24.49 17.92 -22.84
N LEU A 38 -24.91 18.23 -21.61
CA LEU A 38 -26.34 18.43 -21.29
C LEU A 38 -26.97 19.54 -22.15
N PHE A 39 -26.30 20.67 -22.28
CA PHE A 39 -26.83 21.78 -23.06
C PHE A 39 -26.92 21.42 -24.56
N ASP A 40 -25.88 20.78 -25.09
CA ASP A 40 -25.83 20.32 -26.49
C ASP A 40 -26.92 19.28 -26.77
N ASP A 41 -27.14 18.34 -25.84
CA ASP A 41 -28.20 17.33 -25.93
C ASP A 41 -29.60 17.97 -25.97
N ILE A 42 -29.81 19.05 -25.20
CA ILE A 42 -31.07 19.82 -25.21
C ILE A 42 -31.24 20.56 -26.54
N GLU A 43 -30.20 21.25 -27.03
CA GLU A 43 -30.26 21.95 -28.32
C GLU A 43 -30.51 20.98 -29.48
N GLU A 44 -29.83 19.82 -29.49
CA GLU A 44 -30.05 18.77 -30.49
C GLU A 44 -31.48 18.22 -30.41
N MET A 45 -31.98 17.94 -29.21
CA MET A 45 -33.35 17.45 -29.00
C MET A 45 -34.38 18.43 -29.55
N ILE A 46 -34.23 19.73 -29.25
CA ILE A 46 -35.11 20.77 -29.77
C ILE A 46 -35.01 20.88 -31.30
N GLY A 47 -33.78 20.90 -31.84
CA GLY A 47 -33.54 21.07 -33.27
C GLY A 47 -34.00 19.89 -34.12
N THR A 48 -33.96 18.68 -33.57
CA THR A 48 -34.43 17.44 -34.24
C THR A 48 -35.90 17.13 -33.97
N GLY A 49 -36.55 17.84 -33.05
CA GLY A 49 -37.94 17.60 -32.67
C GLY A 49 -38.15 16.25 -31.95
N ARG A 50 -37.16 15.77 -31.18
CA ARG A 50 -37.29 14.56 -30.37
C ARG A 50 -38.22 14.81 -29.18
N ASP A 51 -39.11 13.86 -28.90
CA ASP A 51 -40.14 13.97 -27.85
C ASP A 51 -39.56 13.95 -26.41
N SER A 52 -38.39 13.36 -26.20
CA SER A 52 -37.74 13.33 -24.89
C SER A 52 -36.28 12.94 -24.98
N HIS A 53 -35.52 13.24 -23.93
CA HIS A 53 -34.14 12.81 -23.76
C HIS A 53 -33.96 12.18 -22.37
N PHE A 54 -33.41 10.96 -22.32
CA PHE A 54 -33.18 10.24 -21.07
C PHE A 54 -31.92 10.76 -20.36
N PHE A 55 -32.12 11.37 -19.19
CA PHE A 55 -31.09 12.03 -18.40
C PHE A 55 -30.65 11.20 -17.18
N GLY A 56 -30.82 9.88 -17.23
CA GLY A 56 -30.34 8.95 -16.19
C GLY A 56 -31.35 8.67 -15.07
N SER A 57 -30.86 8.34 -13.89
CA SER A 57 -31.68 7.97 -12.73
C SER A 57 -31.52 8.94 -11.55
N VAL A 58 -32.58 9.00 -10.74
CA VAL A 58 -32.61 9.67 -9.43
C VAL A 58 -33.18 8.67 -8.43
N VAL A 59 -32.50 8.47 -7.31
CA VAL A 59 -33.00 7.64 -6.21
C VAL A 59 -33.38 8.57 -5.07
N GLU A 60 -34.62 8.45 -4.62
CA GLU A 60 -35.14 9.27 -3.54
C GLU A 60 -35.79 8.44 -2.43
N GLN A 61 -35.80 9.02 -1.24
CA GLN A 61 -36.53 8.55 -0.09
C GLN A 61 -37.40 9.68 0.44
N LEU A 62 -38.71 9.42 0.55
CA LEU A 62 -39.66 10.37 1.12
C LEU A 62 -39.59 10.30 2.65
N GLU A 63 -39.09 11.35 3.29
CA GLU A 63 -39.10 11.46 4.76
C GLU A 63 -40.41 12.08 5.27
N SER A 64 -40.99 13.00 4.50
CA SER A 64 -42.31 13.56 4.75
C SER A 64 -43.01 13.86 3.43
N TYR A 65 -44.29 14.28 3.48
CA TYR A 65 -45.02 14.72 2.28
C TYR A 65 -44.31 15.88 1.56
N ARG A 66 -43.44 16.62 2.26
CA ARG A 66 -42.76 17.84 1.79
C ARG A 66 -41.25 17.70 1.65
N GLU A 67 -40.64 16.59 2.04
CA GLU A 67 -39.17 16.45 2.04
C GLU A 67 -38.73 15.17 1.34
N ARG A 68 -37.99 15.36 0.24
CA ARG A 68 -37.39 14.32 -0.59
C ARG A 68 -35.90 14.27 -0.31
N VAL A 69 -35.45 13.17 0.27
CA VAL A 69 -34.03 12.92 0.51
C VAL A 69 -33.42 12.20 -0.69
N ILE A 70 -32.38 12.80 -1.28
CA ILE A 70 -31.72 12.26 -2.46
C ILE A 70 -30.62 11.28 -2.07
N ILE A 71 -30.76 10.02 -2.49
CA ILE A 71 -29.80 8.94 -2.27
C ILE A 71 -28.83 8.83 -3.46
N ASP A 72 -29.30 9.08 -4.68
CA ASP A 72 -28.48 9.16 -5.89
C ASP A 72 -29.09 10.13 -6.91
N GLY A 73 -28.28 10.67 -7.81
CA GLY A 73 -28.71 11.67 -8.81
C GLY A 73 -28.52 13.13 -8.38
N GLN A 74 -27.86 13.37 -7.23
CA GLN A 74 -27.61 14.72 -6.70
C GLN A 74 -26.90 15.68 -7.68
N GLN A 75 -25.97 15.18 -8.48
CA GLN A 75 -25.22 15.99 -9.46
C GLN A 75 -26.15 16.47 -10.60
N ARG A 76 -27.07 15.61 -11.05
CA ARG A 76 -28.04 15.92 -12.11
C ARG A 76 -29.04 16.95 -11.64
N LEU A 77 -29.63 16.73 -10.47
CA LEU A 77 -30.58 17.66 -9.89
C LEU A 77 -29.92 19.03 -9.72
N THR A 78 -28.79 19.10 -9.02
CA THR A 78 -28.06 20.38 -8.84
C THR A 78 -27.80 21.08 -10.17
N THR A 79 -27.33 20.36 -11.19
CA THR A 79 -27.07 20.94 -12.52
C THR A 79 -28.33 21.51 -13.19
N ILE A 80 -29.47 20.82 -13.11
CA ILE A 80 -30.74 21.33 -13.64
C ILE A 80 -31.19 22.57 -12.88
N SER A 81 -30.98 22.62 -11.56
CA SER A 81 -31.28 23.80 -10.77
C SER A 81 -30.43 25.01 -11.21
N LEU A 82 -29.14 24.81 -11.46
CA LEU A 82 -28.25 25.84 -12.03
C LEU A 82 -28.67 26.28 -13.43
N LEU A 83 -29.08 25.33 -14.28
CA LEU A 83 -29.55 25.60 -15.65
C LEU A 83 -30.83 26.44 -15.64
N ILE A 84 -31.80 26.10 -14.78
CA ILE A 84 -33.05 26.86 -14.61
C ILE A 84 -32.75 28.27 -14.09
N LEU A 85 -31.84 28.40 -13.12
CA LEU A 85 -31.43 29.71 -12.60
C LEU A 85 -30.79 30.57 -13.71
N ALA A 86 -29.82 30.01 -14.45
CA ALA A 86 -29.18 30.71 -15.56
C ALA A 86 -30.16 31.11 -16.67
N LEU A 87 -31.16 30.27 -16.97
CA LEU A 87 -32.24 30.61 -17.91
C LEU A 87 -33.06 31.81 -17.40
N CYS A 88 -33.45 31.81 -16.12
CA CYS A 88 -34.18 32.92 -15.51
C CYS A 88 -33.38 34.22 -15.62
N ASP A 89 -32.10 34.19 -15.26
CA ASP A 89 -31.23 35.36 -15.30
C ASP A 89 -30.99 35.86 -16.74
N ALA A 90 -30.86 34.95 -17.71
CA ALA A 90 -30.68 35.32 -19.12
C ALA A 90 -31.93 36.00 -19.71
N VAL A 91 -33.13 35.56 -19.30
CA VAL A 91 -34.41 36.18 -19.66
C VAL A 91 -34.57 37.54 -18.96
N ASP A 92 -34.29 37.62 -17.65
CA ASP A 92 -34.40 38.86 -16.89
C ASP A 92 -33.43 39.95 -17.38
N ALA A 93 -32.22 39.55 -17.81
CA ALA A 93 -31.23 40.45 -18.39
C ALA A 93 -31.53 40.87 -19.83
N GLY A 94 -32.54 40.28 -20.48
CA GLY A 94 -32.85 40.51 -21.90
C GLY A 94 -31.78 39.99 -22.86
N THR A 95 -30.87 39.15 -22.39
CA THR A 95 -29.80 38.53 -23.21
C THR A 95 -30.30 37.34 -24.02
N LEU A 96 -31.46 36.80 -23.66
CA LEU A 96 -32.13 35.71 -24.36
C LEU A 96 -33.52 36.16 -24.77
N ALA A 97 -33.88 35.97 -26.05
CA ALA A 97 -35.22 36.27 -26.54
C ALA A 97 -36.26 35.39 -25.83
N CYS A 98 -37.39 35.96 -25.43
CA CYS A 98 -38.47 35.21 -24.77
C CYS A 98 -39.82 35.88 -25.00
N ASP A 99 -40.78 35.13 -25.51
CA ASP A 99 -42.13 35.65 -25.79
C ASP A 99 -43.05 35.64 -24.55
N ASP A 100 -42.70 34.85 -23.51
CA ASP A 100 -43.41 34.81 -22.23
C ASP A 100 -42.75 35.72 -21.18
N PRO A 101 -43.29 36.93 -20.92
CA PRO A 101 -42.70 37.89 -19.99
C PRO A 101 -42.78 37.45 -18.53
N LEU A 102 -43.53 36.39 -18.20
CA LEU A 102 -43.68 35.86 -16.85
C LEU A 102 -42.87 34.59 -16.60
N LEU A 103 -42.11 34.11 -17.60
CA LEU A 103 -41.37 32.86 -17.52
C LEU A 103 -40.44 32.82 -16.30
N SER A 104 -39.48 33.75 -16.19
CA SER A 104 -38.52 33.79 -15.07
C SER A 104 -39.23 33.79 -13.71
N ARG A 105 -40.24 34.64 -13.53
CA ARG A 105 -41.02 34.72 -12.28
C ARG A 105 -41.68 33.39 -11.92
N ARG A 106 -42.26 32.71 -12.92
CA ARG A 106 -42.91 31.39 -12.75
C ARG A 106 -41.88 30.32 -12.40
N LEU A 107 -40.75 30.28 -13.10
CA LEU A 107 -39.73 29.27 -12.90
C LEU A 107 -39.09 29.37 -11.51
N ARG A 108 -38.73 30.59 -11.07
CA ARG A 108 -38.19 30.81 -9.73
C ARG A 108 -39.15 30.34 -8.65
N LYS A 109 -40.43 30.71 -8.75
CA LYS A 109 -41.47 30.34 -7.78
C LYS A 109 -41.74 28.83 -7.74
N ASN A 110 -41.78 28.16 -8.89
CA ASN A 110 -42.20 26.76 -8.96
C ASN A 110 -41.04 25.78 -8.75
N TYR A 111 -39.81 26.15 -9.13
CA TYR A 111 -38.69 25.20 -9.23
C TYR A 111 -37.46 25.55 -8.39
N LEU A 112 -37.26 26.83 -7.99
CA LEU A 112 -36.04 27.24 -7.28
C LEU A 112 -36.30 27.69 -5.84
N ILE A 113 -37.42 28.37 -5.58
CA ILE A 113 -37.75 29.00 -4.31
C ILE A 113 -38.93 28.26 -3.65
N ASP A 114 -38.84 28.13 -2.34
CA ASP A 114 -39.90 27.66 -1.45
C ASP A 114 -40.28 28.82 -0.51
N ASP A 115 -41.48 29.36 -0.70
CA ASP A 115 -42.02 30.50 0.07
C ASP A 115 -43.10 29.99 1.04
N ASP A 116 -42.64 29.55 2.21
CA ASP A 116 -43.48 29.04 3.30
C ASP A 116 -43.91 30.16 4.29
N GLY A 117 -43.69 31.44 3.97
CA GLY A 117 -44.06 32.58 4.81
C GLY A 117 -43.13 32.91 5.99
N ASP A 118 -42.07 32.11 6.20
CA ASP A 118 -41.03 32.29 7.23
C ASP A 118 -39.66 32.69 6.60
N GLY A 119 -39.71 33.38 5.45
CA GLY A 119 -38.57 33.77 4.62
C GLY A 119 -38.35 32.90 3.38
N THR A 120 -37.63 33.45 2.39
CA THR A 120 -37.32 32.79 1.12
C THR A 120 -36.35 31.64 1.32
N LYS A 121 -36.83 30.38 1.24
CA LYS A 121 -35.98 29.19 1.27
C LYS A 121 -35.72 28.70 -0.16
N LEU A 122 -34.61 28.00 -0.39
CA LEU A 122 -34.36 27.34 -1.67
C LEU A 122 -34.99 25.94 -1.66
N LYS A 123 -35.55 25.53 -2.80
CA LYS A 123 -36.16 24.20 -3.00
C LYS A 123 -35.12 23.08 -2.95
N LEU A 124 -33.94 23.32 -3.52
CA LEU A 124 -32.80 22.43 -3.41
C LEU A 124 -31.92 22.87 -2.23
N LYS A 125 -31.72 21.97 -1.26
CA LYS A 125 -30.72 22.11 -0.22
C LYS A 125 -29.54 21.18 -0.58
N PRO A 126 -28.43 21.70 -1.13
CA PRO A 126 -27.26 20.89 -1.43
C PRO A 126 -26.54 20.47 -0.15
N VAL A 127 -25.47 19.67 -0.32
CA VAL A 127 -24.57 19.33 0.79
C VAL A 127 -24.04 20.61 1.44
N LYS A 128 -23.84 20.58 2.75
CA LYS A 128 -23.47 21.76 3.55
C LYS A 128 -22.27 22.55 3.01
N ALA A 129 -21.28 21.89 2.43
CA ALA A 129 -20.10 22.56 1.85
C ALA A 129 -20.45 23.42 0.61
N ASP A 130 -21.44 23.00 -0.16
CA ASP A 130 -21.90 23.65 -1.39
C ASP A 130 -23.01 24.68 -1.16
N ASP A 131 -23.68 24.58 -0.01
CA ASP A 131 -24.86 25.35 0.37
C ASP A 131 -24.60 26.87 0.41
N SER A 132 -23.40 27.30 0.81
CA SER A 132 -22.98 28.70 0.72
C SER A 132 -22.87 29.17 -0.73
N ALA A 133 -22.06 28.48 -1.53
CA ALA A 133 -21.81 28.83 -2.92
C ALA A 133 -23.10 28.84 -3.73
N TYR A 134 -23.96 27.84 -3.55
CA TYR A 134 -25.26 27.76 -4.21
C TYR A 134 -26.19 28.92 -3.86
N ARG A 135 -26.28 29.32 -2.57
CA ARG A 135 -27.10 30.48 -2.17
C ARG A 135 -26.60 31.79 -2.77
N HIS A 136 -25.29 31.99 -2.83
CA HIS A 136 -24.72 33.21 -3.37
C HIS A 136 -25.08 33.42 -4.85
N LEU A 137 -25.35 32.35 -5.62
CA LEU A 137 -25.79 32.46 -7.02
C LEU A 137 -27.14 33.18 -7.18
N PHE A 138 -27.98 33.22 -6.15
CA PHE A 138 -29.26 33.94 -6.15
C PHE A 138 -29.12 35.43 -5.77
N GLY A 139 -27.91 35.85 -5.36
CA GLY A 139 -27.59 37.20 -4.92
C GLY A 139 -26.74 37.98 -5.92
N SER A 140 -25.89 38.85 -5.40
CA SER A 140 -24.97 39.65 -6.22
C SER A 140 -23.82 38.81 -6.76
N GLU A 141 -23.37 39.09 -7.99
CA GLU A 141 -22.17 38.45 -8.55
C GLU A 141 -20.90 38.67 -7.71
N ALA A 142 -20.87 39.72 -6.90
CA ALA A 142 -19.76 40.00 -5.98
C ALA A 142 -19.58 38.95 -4.88
N ASP A 143 -20.64 38.18 -4.57
CA ASP A 143 -20.65 37.18 -3.50
C ASP A 143 -20.30 35.77 -4.02
N TYR A 144 -20.08 35.60 -5.33
CA TYR A 144 -19.84 34.30 -5.92
C TYR A 144 -18.54 33.67 -5.44
N ASP A 145 -18.59 32.38 -5.13
CA ASP A 145 -17.40 31.59 -4.83
C ASP A 145 -16.74 31.13 -6.14
N GLU A 146 -15.69 31.83 -6.55
CA GLU A 146 -14.92 31.54 -7.77
C GLU A 146 -14.21 30.18 -7.76
N THR A 147 -14.06 29.56 -6.59
CA THR A 147 -13.42 28.24 -6.47
C THR A 147 -14.42 27.09 -6.62
N SER A 148 -15.72 27.39 -6.65
CA SER A 148 -16.78 26.39 -6.71
C SER A 148 -17.13 25.97 -8.14
N ASN A 149 -17.25 24.66 -8.36
CA ASN A 149 -17.79 24.10 -9.60
C ASN A 149 -19.23 24.57 -9.88
N LEU A 150 -20.01 24.89 -8.84
CA LEU A 150 -21.36 25.44 -9.00
C LEU A 150 -21.32 26.78 -9.74
N THR A 151 -20.45 27.69 -9.29
CA THR A 151 -20.25 29.00 -9.91
C THR A 151 -19.73 28.88 -11.34
N ALA A 152 -18.74 28.01 -11.55
CA ALA A 152 -18.17 27.77 -12.88
C ALA A 152 -19.23 27.28 -13.88
N ASN A 153 -20.07 26.31 -13.47
CA ASN A 153 -21.09 25.74 -14.33
C ASN A 153 -22.30 26.65 -14.53
N TYR A 154 -22.70 27.41 -13.51
CA TYR A 154 -23.72 28.45 -13.65
C TYR A 154 -23.29 29.53 -14.64
N ARG A 155 -22.06 30.04 -14.54
CA ARG A 155 -21.50 31.00 -15.50
C ARG A 155 -21.39 30.42 -16.91
N TYR A 156 -21.00 29.15 -17.01
CA TYR A 156 -21.00 28.44 -18.28
C TYR A 156 -22.39 28.45 -18.94
N PHE A 157 -23.46 28.11 -18.19
CA PHE A 157 -24.82 28.17 -18.72
C PHE A 157 -25.26 29.58 -19.09
N ARG A 158 -24.96 30.60 -18.27
CA ARG A 158 -25.25 32.00 -18.62
C ARG A 158 -24.61 32.39 -19.94
N LYS A 159 -23.34 32.04 -20.13
CA LYS A 159 -22.63 32.27 -21.39
C LYS A 159 -23.31 31.55 -22.56
N ARG A 160 -23.63 30.26 -22.41
CA ARG A 160 -24.32 29.48 -23.45
C ARG A 160 -25.67 30.08 -23.84
N PHE A 161 -26.44 30.61 -22.89
CA PHE A 161 -27.69 31.32 -23.19
C PHE A 161 -27.49 32.63 -23.96
N THR A 162 -26.32 33.26 -23.93
CA THR A 162 -26.03 34.41 -24.81
C THR A 162 -25.66 34.00 -26.24
N GLU A 163 -25.30 32.73 -26.45
CA GLU A 163 -24.81 32.20 -27.72
C GLU A 163 -25.88 31.42 -28.49
N THR A 164 -26.88 30.87 -27.79
CA THR A 164 -27.97 30.10 -28.40
C THR A 164 -28.94 30.99 -29.18
N THR A 165 -29.54 30.44 -30.23
CA THR A 165 -30.60 31.09 -31.02
C THR A 165 -32.00 30.66 -30.61
N ILE A 166 -32.13 29.72 -29.67
CA ILE A 166 -33.40 29.18 -29.20
C ILE A 166 -34.01 30.14 -28.17
N PRO A 167 -35.25 30.64 -28.34
CA PRO A 167 -35.91 31.48 -27.35
C PRO A 167 -36.08 30.78 -25.99
N GLY A 168 -36.03 31.52 -24.89
CA GLY A 168 -36.04 30.98 -23.54
C GLY A 168 -37.32 30.20 -23.18
N ASP A 169 -38.47 30.64 -23.66
CA ASP A 169 -39.75 29.94 -23.55
C ASP A 169 -39.73 28.61 -24.32
N VAL A 170 -39.16 28.59 -25.52
CA VAL A 170 -38.97 27.35 -26.31
C VAL A 170 -37.97 26.42 -25.62
N PHE A 171 -36.86 26.94 -25.09
CA PHE A 171 -35.84 26.17 -24.38
C PHE A 171 -36.42 25.51 -23.12
N TRP A 172 -37.34 26.18 -22.42
CA TRP A 172 -38.08 25.61 -21.31
C TRP A 172 -39.10 24.56 -21.77
N GLU A 173 -40.02 24.93 -22.67
CA GLU A 173 -41.18 24.14 -23.06
C GLU A 173 -40.85 22.92 -23.92
N LYS A 174 -39.76 22.96 -24.70
CA LYS A 174 -39.34 21.84 -25.57
C LYS A 174 -38.00 21.25 -25.18
N GLY A 175 -37.26 21.89 -24.27
CA GLY A 175 -35.96 21.43 -23.78
C GLY A 175 -36.06 20.84 -22.39
N ILE A 176 -35.88 21.68 -21.36
CA ILE A 176 -35.73 21.22 -19.97
C ILE A 176 -36.91 20.34 -19.52
N THR A 177 -38.14 20.69 -19.89
CA THR A 177 -39.35 19.93 -19.52
C THR A 177 -39.49 18.57 -20.19
N HIS A 178 -38.66 18.27 -21.20
CA HIS A 178 -38.65 17.04 -21.97
C HIS A 178 -37.51 16.09 -21.54
N LEU A 179 -36.72 16.48 -20.54
CA LEU A 179 -35.73 15.61 -19.91
C LEU A 179 -36.42 14.58 -19.01
N GLN A 180 -36.23 13.30 -19.31
CA GLN A 180 -36.78 12.17 -18.55
C GLN A 180 -35.73 11.56 -17.64
N VAL A 181 -36.13 11.17 -16.43
CA VAL A 181 -35.30 10.43 -15.50
C VAL A 181 -36.04 9.20 -14.97
N MET A 182 -35.30 8.14 -14.69
CA MET A 182 -35.80 7.00 -13.92
C MET A 182 -35.81 7.39 -12.44
N VAL A 183 -36.99 7.65 -11.89
CA VAL A 183 -37.19 7.91 -10.45
C VAL A 183 -37.37 6.57 -9.75
N LEU A 184 -36.50 6.32 -8.78
CA LEU A 184 -36.49 5.12 -7.95
C LEU A 184 -36.91 5.49 -6.53
N ASP A 185 -38.12 5.11 -6.15
CA ASP A 185 -38.66 5.32 -4.81
C ASP A 185 -38.29 4.14 -3.91
N LEU A 186 -37.58 4.44 -2.84
CA LEU A 186 -37.23 3.46 -1.82
C LEU A 186 -38.42 3.15 -0.91
N GLU A 187 -38.76 1.87 -0.81
CA GLU A 187 -39.72 1.36 0.15
C GLU A 187 -39.03 1.10 1.50
N PRO A 188 -39.76 1.10 2.64
CA PRO A 188 -39.14 0.89 3.96
C PRO A 188 -38.34 -0.42 4.12
N ALA A 189 -38.61 -1.42 3.28
CA ALA A 189 -37.91 -2.70 3.26
C ALA A 189 -36.65 -2.72 2.37
N ASP A 190 -36.48 -1.71 1.51
CA ASP A 190 -35.30 -1.59 0.67
C ASP A 190 -34.07 -1.18 1.51
N SER A 191 -32.88 -1.56 1.04
CA SER A 191 -31.63 -1.10 1.63
C SER A 191 -31.06 0.03 0.76
N PRO A 192 -31.14 1.31 1.19
CA PRO A 192 -30.58 2.44 0.45
C PRO A 192 -29.11 2.20 0.07
N GLN A 193 -28.33 1.62 1.00
CA GLN A 193 -26.91 1.32 0.79
C GLN A 193 -26.66 0.33 -0.36
N ARG A 194 -27.42 -0.76 -0.45
CA ARG A 194 -27.24 -1.76 -1.53
C ARG A 194 -27.60 -1.19 -2.89
N ILE A 195 -28.64 -0.35 -2.93
CA ILE A 195 -29.10 0.30 -4.16
C ILE A 195 -28.05 1.33 -4.62
N PHE A 196 -27.54 2.13 -3.69
CA PHE A 196 -26.44 3.07 -3.94
C PHE A 196 -25.20 2.36 -4.50
N GLU A 197 -24.76 1.25 -3.90
CA GLU A 197 -23.61 0.47 -4.40
C GLU A 197 -23.84 -0.05 -5.82
N SER A 198 -25.05 -0.54 -6.13
CA SER A 198 -25.37 -1.06 -7.45
C SER A 198 -25.37 0.02 -8.54
N LEU A 199 -25.90 1.21 -8.24
CA LEU A 199 -26.10 2.28 -9.23
C LEU A 199 -24.82 3.06 -9.53
N ASN A 200 -23.95 3.25 -8.52
CA ASN A 200 -22.68 3.97 -8.68
C ASN A 200 -21.65 3.28 -9.59
N SER A 201 -21.93 2.06 -10.06
CA SER A 201 -21.10 1.37 -11.05
C SER A 201 -21.14 2.00 -12.46
N THR A 202 -22.11 2.88 -12.74
CA THR A 202 -22.39 3.40 -14.10
C THR A 202 -22.13 4.90 -14.30
N GLY A 203 -21.74 5.64 -13.24
CA GLY A 203 -21.56 7.09 -13.24
C GLY A 203 -20.11 7.58 -13.04
N LEU A 204 -19.94 8.87 -12.72
CA LEU A 204 -18.65 9.43 -12.31
C LEU A 204 -18.19 8.75 -11.01
N ALA A 205 -17.08 8.02 -11.06
CA ALA A 205 -16.58 7.21 -9.96
C ALA A 205 -16.49 8.01 -8.65
N LEU A 206 -17.04 7.43 -7.58
CA LEU A 206 -16.87 7.95 -6.23
C LEU A 206 -15.49 7.62 -5.70
N LYS A 207 -14.92 8.52 -4.89
CA LYS A 207 -13.73 8.21 -4.09
C LYS A 207 -14.06 7.13 -3.08
N GLU A 208 -13.04 6.40 -2.62
CA GLU A 208 -13.23 5.33 -1.65
C GLU A 208 -13.74 5.88 -0.31
N SER A 209 -13.24 7.04 0.13
CA SER A 209 -13.72 7.74 1.32
C SER A 209 -15.16 8.22 1.20
N ASP A 210 -15.63 8.63 0.01
CA ASP A 210 -17.04 8.98 -0.20
C ASP A 210 -17.93 7.75 0.01
N LYS A 211 -17.54 6.59 -0.54
CA LYS A 211 -18.26 5.33 -0.32
C LYS A 211 -18.30 4.94 1.15
N ILE A 212 -17.19 5.15 1.87
CA ILE A 212 -17.12 4.90 3.32
C ILE A 212 -18.02 5.86 4.10
N ARG A 213 -18.01 7.16 3.79
CA ARG A 213 -18.92 8.16 4.40
C ARG A 213 -20.38 7.75 4.23
N ASN A 214 -20.75 7.35 3.02
CA ASN A 214 -22.08 6.83 2.71
C ASN A 214 -22.41 5.62 3.57
N LEU A 215 -21.52 4.62 3.60
CA LEU A 215 -21.71 3.38 4.37
C LEU A 215 -21.94 3.63 5.87
N VAL A 216 -21.21 4.57 6.47
CA VAL A 216 -21.30 4.83 7.92
C VAL A 216 -22.42 5.78 8.32
N LEU A 217 -22.96 6.59 7.41
CA LEU A 217 -23.98 7.60 7.75
C LEU A 217 -25.38 7.28 7.21
N MET A 218 -25.51 6.64 6.04
CA MET A 218 -26.79 6.52 5.32
C MET A 218 -27.88 5.77 6.11
N GLY A 219 -27.50 4.80 6.95
CA GLY A 219 -28.45 4.02 7.76
C GLY A 219 -28.90 4.68 9.07
N LEU A 220 -28.48 5.91 9.35
CA LEU A 220 -28.77 6.63 10.60
C LEU A 220 -29.91 7.63 10.40
N ASP A 221 -30.55 8.09 11.47
CA ASP A 221 -31.54 9.18 11.39
C ASP A 221 -30.87 10.53 11.06
N HIS A 222 -31.62 11.47 10.48
CA HIS A 222 -31.09 12.76 10.01
C HIS A 222 -30.31 13.53 11.10
N HIS A 223 -30.80 13.57 12.33
CA HIS A 223 -30.11 14.27 13.42
C HIS A 223 -28.77 13.61 13.76
N THR A 224 -28.73 12.27 13.81
CA THR A 224 -27.49 11.52 14.05
C THR A 224 -26.51 11.65 12.89
N GLN A 225 -26.98 11.64 11.64
CA GLN A 225 -26.15 11.88 10.45
C GLN A 225 -25.43 13.23 10.56
N GLU A 226 -26.18 14.31 10.80
CA GLU A 226 -25.64 15.66 10.89
C GLU A 226 -24.64 15.79 12.04
N ARG A 227 -24.99 15.24 13.21
CA ARG A 227 -24.13 15.23 14.39
C ARG A 227 -22.82 14.50 14.14
N LEU A 228 -22.84 13.28 13.58
CA LEU A 228 -21.63 12.50 13.34
C LEU A 228 -20.78 13.08 12.21
N TYR A 229 -21.42 13.65 11.19
CA TYR A 229 -20.70 14.39 10.16
C TYR A 229 -19.91 15.56 10.76
N GLU A 230 -20.56 16.41 11.55
CA GLU A 230 -19.91 17.59 12.12
C GLU A 230 -18.89 17.29 13.21
N THR A 231 -19.20 16.34 14.09
CA THR A 231 -18.36 16.05 15.25
C THR A 231 -17.24 15.04 14.96
N ARG A 232 -17.36 14.24 13.90
CA ARG A 232 -16.41 13.17 13.55
C ARG A 232 -15.88 13.28 12.12
N TRP A 233 -16.73 13.15 11.10
CA TRP A 233 -16.26 13.02 9.72
C TRP A 233 -15.56 14.27 9.17
N ASN A 234 -16.19 15.43 9.28
CA ASN A 234 -15.63 16.71 8.81
C ASN A 234 -14.28 17.04 9.51
N PRO A 235 -14.15 16.86 10.84
CA PRO A 235 -12.85 16.92 11.51
C PRO A 235 -11.80 15.93 10.96
N ILE A 236 -12.18 14.69 10.64
CA ILE A 236 -11.28 13.71 10.02
C ILE A 236 -10.73 14.26 8.70
N GLU A 237 -11.62 14.70 7.80
CA GLU A 237 -11.22 15.25 6.48
C GLU A 237 -10.28 16.45 6.63
N LYS A 238 -10.58 17.37 7.55
CA LYS A 238 -9.72 18.53 7.84
C LYS A 238 -8.36 18.12 8.40
N ASN A 239 -8.32 17.15 9.32
CA ASN A 239 -7.08 16.70 9.93
C ASN A 239 -6.10 16.07 8.92
N VAL A 240 -6.65 15.47 7.86
CA VAL A 240 -5.86 14.77 6.84
C VAL A 240 -5.72 15.59 5.55
N ASN A 241 -6.03 16.88 5.60
CA ASN A 241 -6.00 17.79 4.46
C ASN A 241 -6.76 17.24 3.25
N PHE A 242 -7.92 16.62 3.50
CA PHE A 242 -8.80 15.99 2.51
C PHE A 242 -8.16 14.83 1.71
N GLU A 243 -6.98 14.31 2.12
CA GLU A 243 -6.41 13.03 1.64
C GLU A 243 -7.04 11.82 2.35
N THR A 244 -8.38 11.81 2.48
CA THR A 244 -9.11 10.86 3.31
C THR A 244 -8.93 9.40 2.88
N ASP A 245 -8.89 9.12 1.57
CA ASP A 245 -8.64 7.77 1.03
C ASP A 245 -7.32 7.19 1.56
N ARG A 246 -6.26 8.01 1.54
CA ARG A 246 -4.92 7.63 1.99
C ARG A 246 -4.88 7.44 3.50
N PHE A 247 -5.55 8.32 4.26
CA PHE A 247 -5.69 8.15 5.70
C PHE A 247 -6.41 6.85 6.05
N VAL A 248 -7.58 6.59 5.47
CA VAL A 248 -8.36 5.39 5.80
C VAL A 248 -7.59 4.13 5.44
N ARG A 249 -6.85 4.14 4.32
CA ARG A 249 -5.94 3.04 3.99
C ARG A 249 -4.96 2.74 5.13
N TRP A 250 -4.26 3.74 5.66
CA TRP A 250 -3.29 3.53 6.75
C TRP A 250 -3.97 3.20 8.09
N TYR A 251 -5.13 3.79 8.36
CA TYR A 251 -5.97 3.43 9.49
C TYR A 251 -6.33 1.94 9.46
N LEU A 252 -6.73 1.40 8.29
CA LEU A 252 -7.01 -0.02 8.13
C LEU A 252 -5.76 -0.89 8.34
N VAL A 253 -4.58 -0.43 7.97
CA VAL A 253 -3.33 -1.15 8.28
C VAL A 253 -3.12 -1.24 9.79
N VAL A 254 -3.36 -0.17 10.53
CA VAL A 254 -3.28 -0.19 12.00
C VAL A 254 -4.24 -1.22 12.58
N LYS A 255 -5.47 -1.29 12.07
CA LYS A 255 -6.54 -2.12 12.63
C LYS A 255 -6.55 -3.57 12.16
N THR A 256 -6.02 -3.85 10.97
CA THR A 256 -6.12 -5.18 10.33
C THR A 256 -4.78 -5.82 10.02
N HIS A 257 -3.68 -5.07 10.15
CA HIS A 257 -2.32 -5.47 9.78
C HIS A 257 -2.15 -5.88 8.30
N LYS A 258 -3.16 -5.59 7.46
CA LYS A 258 -3.17 -5.84 6.02
C LYS A 258 -3.21 -4.51 5.30
N THR A 259 -2.40 -4.40 4.24
CA THR A 259 -2.40 -3.22 3.38
C THR A 259 -3.33 -3.44 2.18
N PRO A 260 -4.53 -2.84 2.16
CA PRO A 260 -5.42 -2.96 1.00
C PRO A 260 -4.85 -2.21 -0.21
N LYS A 261 -5.26 -2.57 -1.43
CA LYS A 261 -4.98 -1.74 -2.62
C LYS A 261 -5.77 -0.44 -2.56
N GLU A 262 -5.35 0.58 -3.30
CA GLU A 262 -6.02 1.90 -3.26
C GLU A 262 -7.47 1.81 -3.72
N SER A 263 -7.73 1.00 -4.75
CA SER A 263 -9.07 0.73 -5.28
C SER A 263 -9.92 -0.22 -4.43
N GLU A 264 -9.35 -0.82 -3.37
CA GLU A 264 -10.00 -1.83 -2.53
C GLU A 264 -10.21 -1.33 -1.09
N VAL A 265 -9.95 -0.04 -0.81
CA VAL A 265 -10.04 0.55 0.54
C VAL A 265 -11.48 0.45 1.07
N TYR A 266 -12.49 0.70 0.24
CA TYR A 266 -13.89 0.57 0.60
C TYR A 266 -14.25 -0.85 1.04
N GLU A 267 -13.88 -1.85 0.24
CA GLU A 267 -14.18 -3.26 0.53
C GLU A 267 -13.45 -3.75 1.78
N ALA A 268 -12.19 -3.35 1.96
CA ALA A 268 -11.44 -3.65 3.17
C ALA A 268 -12.08 -3.01 4.41
N PHE A 269 -12.58 -1.77 4.31
CA PHE A 269 -13.31 -1.11 5.40
C PHE A 269 -14.62 -1.81 5.73
N LYS A 270 -15.38 -2.23 4.70
CA LYS A 270 -16.63 -2.98 4.85
C LYS A 270 -16.41 -4.34 5.52
N GLN A 271 -15.31 -5.03 5.19
CA GLN A 271 -14.92 -6.27 5.87
C GLN A 271 -14.52 -6.00 7.33
N TYR A 272 -13.76 -4.94 7.59
CA TYR A 272 -13.40 -4.52 8.93
C TYR A 272 -14.63 -4.27 9.83
N LEU A 273 -15.67 -3.60 9.30
CA LEU A 273 -16.93 -3.37 10.03
C LEU A 273 -17.71 -4.66 10.38
N LYS A 274 -17.59 -5.71 9.57
CA LYS A 274 -18.31 -6.98 9.81
C LYS A 274 -17.69 -7.80 10.94
N GLY A 275 -16.40 -7.60 11.23
CA GLY A 275 -15.61 -8.42 12.16
C GLY A 275 -15.38 -9.85 11.63
N PRO A 276 -14.55 -10.66 12.31
CA PRO A 276 -14.52 -12.11 12.11
C PRO A 276 -15.86 -12.68 12.62
N ASP A 277 -16.63 -13.33 11.73
CA ASP A 277 -17.89 -14.04 11.99
C ASP A 277 -19.08 -13.25 12.61
N ARG A 278 -19.84 -12.58 11.74
CA ARG A 278 -21.29 -12.33 11.91
C ARG A 278 -22.16 -13.17 10.95
N VAL A 279 -21.70 -14.38 10.60
CA VAL A 279 -22.52 -15.38 9.90
C VAL A 279 -22.86 -16.48 10.92
N GLY A 280 -23.90 -16.26 11.71
CA GLY A 280 -24.45 -17.30 12.59
C GLY A 280 -24.60 -16.94 14.05
N ARG A 281 -25.37 -15.91 14.38
CA ARG A 281 -26.11 -15.82 15.66
C ARG A 281 -27.31 -14.90 15.47
N SER A 282 -28.42 -15.53 15.07
CA SER A 282 -29.75 -14.96 15.20
C SER A 282 -30.07 -14.74 16.68
N ALA A 283 -30.54 -13.53 16.97
CA ALA A 283 -31.47 -13.15 18.03
C ALA A 283 -31.63 -14.08 19.24
N GLN A 284 -31.18 -13.62 20.41
CA GLN A 284 -31.95 -13.73 21.65
C GLN A 284 -31.61 -12.59 22.61
N THR A 285 -32.67 -11.94 23.05
CA THR A 285 -32.77 -10.80 23.96
C THR A 285 -32.59 -11.21 25.42
N GLY A 286 -32.04 -10.29 26.23
CA GLY A 286 -32.36 -10.16 27.66
C GLY A 286 -31.21 -10.43 28.64
N GLY A 287 -30.89 -9.42 29.47
CA GLY A 287 -30.06 -9.60 30.66
C GLY A 287 -29.41 -8.33 31.18
N THR A 288 -30.10 -7.61 32.07
CA THR A 288 -29.55 -6.53 32.90
C THR A 288 -28.53 -7.09 33.91
N GLY A 289 -27.35 -6.48 34.01
CA GLY A 289 -26.33 -6.84 35.00
C GLY A 289 -25.33 -5.72 35.26
N GLU A 290 -25.16 -5.40 36.53
CA GLU A 290 -24.50 -4.25 37.16
C GLU A 290 -23.04 -3.96 36.75
N LEU A 291 -22.71 -2.66 36.79
CA LEU A 291 -21.37 -2.09 36.65
C LEU A 291 -20.50 -2.38 37.87
N SER A 292 -19.31 -2.95 37.64
CA SER A 292 -18.16 -2.85 38.55
C SER A 292 -17.08 -1.97 37.91
N PRO A 293 -16.48 -1.00 38.63
CA PRO A 293 -15.48 -0.10 38.09
C PRO A 293 -14.06 -0.68 38.26
N GLY A 294 -13.33 -0.87 37.16
CA GLY A 294 -11.91 -1.23 37.23
C GLY A 294 -11.30 -1.50 35.85
N ARG A 295 -10.28 -0.70 35.50
CA ARG A 295 -9.42 -0.71 34.28
C ARG A 295 -10.02 -0.08 33.02
N ALA A 296 -9.72 1.21 32.84
CA ALA A 296 -9.64 1.82 31.51
C ALA A 296 -8.31 1.35 30.87
N GLY A 297 -8.37 0.22 30.15
CA GLY A 297 -7.30 -0.25 29.28
C GLY A 297 -7.52 0.29 27.86
N VAL A 298 -6.46 0.80 27.25
CA VAL A 298 -6.42 1.29 25.87
C VAL A 298 -6.74 0.14 24.91
N ALA A 299 -7.65 0.37 23.97
CA ALA A 299 -8.11 -0.62 23.01
C ALA A 299 -6.98 -1.02 22.04
N HIS A 300 -6.28 -2.12 22.34
CA HIS A 300 -5.34 -2.76 21.43
C HIS A 300 -6.06 -3.87 20.64
N ALA A 301 -5.98 -3.77 19.31
CA ALA A 301 -6.13 -4.77 18.24
C ALA A 301 -7.28 -5.82 18.21
N ASP A 302 -7.97 -6.15 19.31
CA ASP A 302 -8.91 -7.28 19.38
C ASP A 302 -10.39 -6.91 19.59
N GLU A 303 -10.72 -5.63 19.76
CA GLU A 303 -12.12 -5.22 19.87
C GLU A 303 -12.76 -5.13 18.47
N THR A 304 -13.58 -6.13 18.15
CA THR A 304 -14.53 -6.02 17.02
C THR A 304 -15.33 -4.73 17.14
N PRO A 305 -15.63 -4.03 16.02
CA PRO A 305 -16.39 -2.79 16.05
C PRO A 305 -17.72 -2.95 16.81
N THR A 306 -17.82 -2.32 17.98
CA THR A 306 -19.01 -2.35 18.84
C THR A 306 -20.14 -1.50 18.25
N SER A 307 -19.82 -0.43 17.50
CA SER A 307 -20.79 0.42 16.78
C SER A 307 -20.11 1.27 15.70
N ILE A 308 -20.88 1.87 14.79
CA ILE A 308 -20.35 2.84 13.82
C ILE A 308 -19.78 4.09 14.53
N GLU A 309 -20.43 4.54 15.60
CA GLU A 309 -19.98 5.72 16.33
C GLU A 309 -18.63 5.49 17.02
N SER A 310 -18.36 4.29 17.54
CA SER A 310 -17.05 3.96 18.11
C SER A 310 -15.96 3.91 17.03
N VAL A 311 -16.26 3.39 15.84
CA VAL A 311 -15.32 3.42 14.71
C VAL A 311 -15.02 4.85 14.28
N LEU A 312 -16.04 5.71 14.13
CA LEU A 312 -15.84 7.12 13.75
C LEU A 312 -15.09 7.91 14.84
N LYS A 313 -15.29 7.57 16.13
CA LYS A 313 -14.53 8.16 17.23
C LYS A 313 -13.05 7.78 17.13
N ASP A 314 -12.75 6.51 16.95
CA ASP A 314 -11.38 6.00 16.84
C ASP A 314 -10.69 6.54 15.56
N MET A 315 -11.37 6.54 14.41
CA MET A 315 -10.87 7.20 13.19
C MET A 315 -10.58 8.69 13.41
N HIS A 316 -11.42 9.41 14.16
CA HIS A 316 -11.18 10.80 14.49
C HIS A 316 -9.91 10.94 15.35
N GLU A 317 -9.71 10.09 16.37
CA GLU A 317 -8.47 10.09 17.17
C GLU A 317 -7.23 9.82 16.32
N TYR A 318 -7.25 8.79 15.47
CA TYR A 318 -6.12 8.49 14.57
C TYR A 318 -5.87 9.58 13.53
N SER A 319 -6.92 10.28 13.06
CA SER A 319 -6.74 11.42 12.16
C SER A 319 -5.96 12.56 12.83
N ARG A 320 -6.10 12.74 14.15
CA ARG A 320 -5.34 13.74 14.91
C ARG A 320 -3.87 13.36 15.00
N TYR A 321 -3.55 12.10 15.32
CA TYR A 321 -2.16 11.62 15.32
C TYR A 321 -1.53 11.72 13.93
N HIS A 322 -2.29 11.38 12.87
CA HIS A 322 -1.87 11.59 11.49
C HIS A 322 -1.51 13.06 11.23
N ARG A 323 -2.39 14.00 11.60
CA ARG A 323 -2.15 15.43 11.45
C ARG A 323 -0.87 15.84 12.19
N GLU A 324 -0.76 15.50 13.47
CA GLU A 324 0.38 15.88 14.31
C GLU A 324 1.72 15.38 13.74
N ILE A 325 1.76 14.16 13.19
CA ILE A 325 2.95 13.61 12.54
C ILE A 325 3.24 14.35 11.23
N THR A 326 2.24 14.52 10.38
CA THR A 326 2.42 15.09 9.03
C THR A 326 2.65 16.60 9.01
N THR A 327 2.18 17.32 10.04
CA THR A 327 2.43 18.76 10.24
C THR A 327 3.58 19.04 11.21
N ALA A 328 4.21 18.00 11.77
CA ALA A 328 5.27 18.11 12.78
C ALA A 328 4.84 18.96 13.99
N GLN A 329 3.67 18.65 14.56
CA GLN A 329 3.05 19.33 15.70
C GLN A 329 2.64 18.36 16.81
N THR A 330 3.54 17.44 17.16
CA THR A 330 3.32 16.35 18.13
C THR A 330 3.29 16.78 19.60
N GLY A 331 3.55 18.06 19.87
CA GLY A 331 3.81 18.58 21.23
C GLY A 331 5.24 18.31 21.74
N ILE A 332 6.06 17.54 21.01
CA ILE A 332 7.45 17.24 21.37
C ILE A 332 8.38 18.00 20.42
N ALA A 333 9.03 19.05 20.91
CA ALA A 333 9.82 19.99 20.10
C ALA A 333 10.91 19.28 19.25
N GLU A 334 11.59 18.30 19.83
CA GLU A 334 12.64 17.56 19.14
C GLU A 334 12.09 16.59 18.08
N ALA A 335 10.96 15.93 18.35
CA ALA A 335 10.29 15.09 17.36
C ALA A 335 9.81 15.93 16.16
N ASN A 336 9.29 17.13 16.43
CA ASN A 336 8.86 18.06 15.38
C ASN A 336 10.02 18.48 14.48
N LEU A 337 11.20 18.72 15.04
CA LEU A 337 12.40 19.04 14.26
C LEU A 337 12.78 17.88 13.32
N ILE A 338 12.77 16.65 13.82
CA ILE A 338 13.09 15.45 13.01
C ILE A 338 12.04 15.23 11.93
N LEU A 339 10.74 15.30 12.26
CA LEU A 339 9.65 15.15 11.31
C LEU A 339 9.68 16.21 10.21
N HIS A 340 9.95 17.47 10.55
CA HIS A 340 10.08 18.55 9.58
C HIS A 340 11.25 18.31 8.63
N ARG A 341 12.44 17.99 9.17
CA ARG A 341 13.65 17.71 8.37
C ARG A 341 13.46 16.48 7.50
N ALA A 342 13.06 15.36 8.09
CA ALA A 342 12.96 14.06 7.43
C ALA A 342 11.69 13.87 6.61
N ARG A 343 10.84 14.90 6.46
CA ARG A 343 9.58 14.86 5.68
C ARG A 343 9.77 14.34 4.25
N ALA A 344 10.92 14.65 3.64
CA ALA A 344 11.27 14.18 2.30
C ALA A 344 11.56 12.67 2.24
N LEU A 345 12.08 12.09 3.33
CA LEU A 345 12.45 10.67 3.43
C LEU A 345 11.34 9.80 4.02
N LEU A 346 10.69 10.27 5.08
CA LEU A 346 9.68 9.52 5.81
C LEU A 346 8.35 9.59 5.05
N GLY A 347 8.11 8.57 4.22
CA GLY A 347 6.84 8.40 3.51
C GLY A 347 5.69 7.92 4.39
N GLY A 348 4.49 7.85 3.82
CA GLY A 348 3.28 7.41 4.54
C GLY A 348 3.33 5.97 5.08
N VAL A 349 4.27 5.15 4.61
CA VAL A 349 4.46 3.75 5.05
C VAL A 349 4.77 3.60 6.54
N PHE A 350 5.31 4.64 7.18
CA PHE A 350 5.59 4.64 8.61
C PHE A 350 4.38 5.02 9.46
N LEU A 351 3.33 5.60 8.87
CA LEU A 351 2.16 6.08 9.62
C LEU A 351 1.44 4.97 10.39
N PRO A 352 1.25 3.74 9.86
CA PRO A 352 0.65 2.65 10.63
C PRO A 352 1.43 2.27 11.90
N PHE A 353 2.72 2.56 11.94
CA PHE A 353 3.56 2.36 13.11
C PHE A 353 3.60 3.60 14.01
N LEU A 354 3.79 4.79 13.43
CA LEU A 354 3.97 6.04 14.19
C LEU A 354 2.67 6.52 14.86
N MET A 355 1.51 6.37 14.22
CA MET A 355 0.24 6.80 14.82
C MET A 355 -0.08 6.08 16.14
N PRO A 356 -0.04 4.75 16.24
CA PRO A 356 -0.29 4.08 17.51
C PRO A 356 0.82 4.32 18.55
N VAL A 357 2.10 4.45 18.14
CA VAL A 357 3.16 4.84 19.08
C VAL A 357 2.92 6.24 19.65
N LEU A 358 2.50 7.20 18.83
CA LEU A 358 2.17 8.54 19.31
C LEU A 358 0.92 8.52 20.21
N ALA A 359 -0.04 7.63 19.94
CA ALA A 359 -1.18 7.41 20.83
C ALA A 359 -0.73 6.92 22.21
N ASP A 360 0.20 5.97 22.28
CA ASP A 360 0.79 5.48 23.53
C ASP A 360 1.55 6.57 24.30
N VAL A 361 2.24 7.46 23.57
CA VAL A 361 2.92 8.62 24.16
C VAL A 361 1.92 9.60 24.77
N HIS A 362 0.84 9.92 24.07
CA HIS A 362 -0.22 10.80 24.59
C HIS A 362 -0.99 10.16 25.73
N ALA A 363 -1.11 8.83 25.76
CA ALA A 363 -1.66 8.08 26.88
C ALA A 363 -0.72 7.99 28.09
N GLY A 364 0.56 8.36 27.94
CA GLY A 364 1.57 8.30 28.99
C GLY A 364 2.11 6.89 29.28
N THR A 365 1.83 5.90 28.42
CA THR A 365 2.34 4.53 28.54
C THR A 365 3.77 4.39 27.99
N VAL A 366 4.18 5.34 27.15
CA VAL A 366 5.50 5.44 26.52
C VAL A 366 6.01 6.87 26.68
N PRO A 367 7.27 7.10 27.07
CA PRO A 367 7.81 8.44 27.21
C PRO A 367 8.02 9.11 25.83
N GLY A 368 7.84 10.43 25.75
CA GLY A 368 8.10 11.17 24.50
C GLY A 368 9.53 11.05 23.98
N SER A 369 10.51 10.77 24.85
CA SER A 369 11.89 10.48 24.47
C SER A 369 12.03 9.22 23.61
N ASP A 370 11.18 8.21 23.83
CA ASP A 370 11.17 6.99 23.02
C ASP A 370 10.68 7.30 21.61
N PHE A 371 9.67 8.17 21.47
CA PHE A 371 9.21 8.62 20.16
C PHE A 371 10.30 9.36 19.37
N VAL A 372 11.07 10.23 20.03
CA VAL A 372 12.22 10.90 19.43
C VAL A 372 13.28 9.89 18.97
N ARG A 373 13.63 8.90 19.81
CA ARG A 373 14.59 7.84 19.46
C ARG A 373 14.10 7.00 18.28
N ILE A 374 12.81 6.65 18.24
CA ILE A 374 12.17 5.95 17.12
C ILE A 374 12.33 6.75 15.83
N LEU A 375 12.01 8.05 15.84
CA LEU A 375 12.12 8.88 14.64
C LEU A 375 13.56 8.94 14.12
N ARG A 376 14.56 9.05 15.02
CA ARG A 376 15.99 8.98 14.63
C ARG A 376 16.37 7.64 14.01
N ILE A 377 15.86 6.52 14.55
CA ILE A 377 16.08 5.18 13.98
C ILE A 377 15.49 5.09 12.58
N LEU A 378 14.24 5.54 12.40
CA LEU A 378 13.56 5.49 11.10
C LEU A 378 14.22 6.44 10.07
N GLU A 379 14.67 7.60 10.51
CA GLU A 379 15.42 8.54 9.68
C GLU A 379 16.75 7.95 9.23
N SER A 380 17.55 7.38 10.14
CA SER A 380 18.80 6.69 9.80
C SER A 380 18.55 5.51 8.84
N TYR A 381 17.53 4.70 9.13
CA TYR A 381 17.11 3.58 8.29
C TYR A 381 16.79 4.03 6.86
N MET A 382 16.00 5.09 6.70
CA MET A 382 15.64 5.61 5.37
C MET A 382 16.78 6.32 4.66
N ALA A 383 17.61 7.08 5.38
CA ALA A 383 18.76 7.75 4.82
C ALA A 383 19.75 6.73 4.23
N ARG A 384 20.11 5.70 5.02
CA ARG A 384 20.99 4.62 4.57
C ARG A 384 20.42 3.86 3.38
N ARG A 385 19.14 3.48 3.44
CA ARG A 385 18.46 2.79 2.33
C ARG A 385 18.42 3.61 1.05
N THR A 386 18.26 4.93 1.16
CA THR A 386 18.27 5.84 0.01
C THR A 386 19.64 5.90 -0.64
N VAL A 387 20.71 5.98 0.17
CA VAL A 387 22.09 6.00 -0.33
C VAL A 387 22.46 4.68 -1.02
N VAL A 388 22.09 3.53 -0.45
CA VAL A 388 22.41 2.22 -1.05
C VAL A 388 21.42 1.77 -2.15
N SER A 389 20.41 2.57 -2.49
CA SER A 389 19.32 2.18 -3.42
C SER A 389 18.54 0.92 -3.03
N ALA A 390 18.32 0.71 -1.74
CA ALA A 390 17.47 -0.38 -1.30
C ALA A 390 16.01 -0.13 -1.72
N GLY A 391 15.40 -1.07 -2.45
CA GLY A 391 14.02 -0.95 -2.93
C GLY A 391 13.00 -0.80 -1.79
N SER A 392 11.92 -0.04 -2.02
CA SER A 392 10.91 0.28 -0.99
C SER A 392 9.86 -0.82 -0.76
N ASN A 393 9.83 -1.86 -1.59
CA ASN A 393 8.73 -2.85 -1.63
C ASN A 393 8.52 -3.58 -0.29
N ALA A 394 9.59 -3.81 0.48
CA ALA A 394 9.50 -4.49 1.77
C ALA A 394 8.89 -3.63 2.88
N LEU A 395 8.92 -2.29 2.75
CA LEU A 395 8.57 -1.37 3.84
C LEU A 395 7.11 -1.53 4.26
N ASN A 396 6.18 -1.66 3.30
CA ASN A 396 4.76 -1.84 3.61
C ASN A 396 4.52 -3.09 4.47
N LYS A 397 5.20 -4.20 4.15
CA LYS A 397 5.09 -5.46 4.89
C LYS A 397 5.73 -5.37 6.28
N ILE A 398 6.84 -4.63 6.39
CA ILE A 398 7.54 -4.44 7.66
C ILE A 398 6.70 -3.61 8.62
N PHE A 399 6.21 -2.46 8.17
CA PHE A 399 5.53 -1.50 9.04
C PHE A 399 4.04 -1.78 9.25
N SER A 400 3.45 -2.69 8.46
CA SER A 400 2.11 -3.21 8.77
C SER A 400 2.08 -4.10 10.01
N SER A 401 3.18 -4.80 10.33
CA SER A 401 3.30 -5.64 11.55
C SER A 401 4.24 -5.07 12.61
N ALA A 402 4.99 -4.00 12.33
CA ALA A 402 6.00 -3.50 13.26
C ALA A 402 5.44 -3.14 14.65
N TYR A 403 4.27 -2.49 14.70
CA TYR A 403 3.65 -2.11 15.97
C TYR A 403 3.13 -3.32 16.77
N PRO A 404 2.29 -4.22 16.21
CA PRO A 404 1.85 -5.40 16.96
C PRO A 404 3.01 -6.33 17.34
N ASP A 405 4.02 -6.49 16.48
CA ASP A 405 5.23 -7.26 16.81
C ASP A 405 5.95 -6.62 17.99
N LEU A 406 6.09 -5.29 18.00
CA LEU A 406 6.73 -4.55 19.08
C LEU A 406 5.98 -4.73 20.41
N VAL A 407 4.66 -4.57 20.39
CA VAL A 407 3.81 -4.73 21.59
C VAL A 407 3.85 -6.16 22.10
N SER A 408 3.82 -7.16 21.23
CA SER A 408 3.88 -8.58 21.59
C SER A 408 5.21 -8.98 22.27
N LEU A 409 6.31 -8.41 21.76
CA LEU A 409 7.66 -8.63 22.29
C LEU A 409 7.93 -7.88 23.60
N ARG A 410 7.21 -6.79 23.87
CA ARG A 410 7.33 -6.05 25.13
C ARG A 410 6.61 -6.79 26.26
N LYS A 411 7.34 -7.35 27.21
CA LYS A 411 6.78 -8.06 28.37
C LYS A 411 6.69 -7.18 29.61
N HIS A 412 7.61 -6.22 29.74
CA HIS A 412 7.74 -5.36 30.89
C HIS A 412 7.82 -3.89 30.46
N SER A 413 8.86 -3.19 30.90
CA SER A 413 9.10 -1.77 30.63
C SER A 413 10.19 -1.56 29.60
N GLU A 414 10.44 -2.55 28.72
CA GLU A 414 11.45 -2.40 27.67
C GLU A 414 11.11 -1.19 26.79
N PRO A 415 12.11 -0.36 26.45
CA PRO A 415 11.90 0.79 25.60
C PRO A 415 11.49 0.37 24.20
N TYR A 416 10.49 1.06 23.63
CA TYR A 416 10.06 0.81 22.25
C TYR A 416 11.19 0.91 21.21
N PRO A 417 12.13 1.88 21.32
CA PRO A 417 13.26 1.98 20.38
C PRO A 417 14.10 0.70 20.32
N ASP A 418 14.33 0.04 21.45
CA ASP A 418 15.25 -1.10 21.54
C ASP A 418 14.64 -2.33 20.85
N ILE A 419 13.33 -2.53 21.00
CA ILE A 419 12.58 -3.57 20.29
C ILE A 419 12.49 -3.25 18.80
N LEU A 420 12.29 -1.99 18.41
CA LEU A 420 12.28 -1.58 17.00
C LEU A 420 13.61 -1.88 16.32
N VAL A 421 14.75 -1.61 17.00
CA VAL A 421 16.08 -1.96 16.49
C VAL A 421 16.18 -3.46 16.25
N TYR A 422 15.79 -4.28 17.23
CA TYR A 422 15.77 -5.74 17.08
C TYR A 422 14.92 -6.19 15.87
N LEU A 423 13.71 -5.63 15.72
CA LEU A 423 12.81 -5.95 14.60
C LEU A 423 13.39 -5.58 13.23
N LEU A 424 14.16 -4.50 13.14
CA LEU A 424 14.79 -4.08 11.88
C LEU A 424 16.07 -4.88 11.59
N ARG A 425 16.89 -5.18 12.61
CA ARG A 425 18.16 -5.91 12.50
C ARG A 425 17.99 -7.40 12.24
N ARG A 426 16.94 -8.05 12.76
CA ARG A 426 16.66 -9.47 12.46
C ARG A 426 16.35 -9.78 10.98
N ARG A 427 16.26 -8.75 10.14
CA ARG A 427 15.91 -8.85 8.71
C ARG A 427 17.14 -8.69 7.80
N ASP A 428 18.34 -8.80 8.35
CA ASP A 428 19.60 -8.77 7.60
C ASP A 428 19.59 -9.85 6.50
N GLY A 429 20.16 -9.53 5.33
CA GLY A 429 20.12 -10.39 4.13
C GLY A 429 18.82 -10.35 3.31
N SER A 430 17.80 -9.58 3.74
CA SER A 430 16.56 -9.39 2.96
C SER A 430 16.45 -8.02 2.31
N SER A 431 15.45 -7.83 1.44
CA SER A 431 15.11 -6.50 0.87
C SER A 431 14.67 -5.48 1.94
N GLY A 432 14.35 -5.95 3.14
CA GLY A 432 14.00 -5.16 4.32
C GLY A 432 15.16 -4.76 5.23
N ARG A 433 16.39 -5.19 4.94
CA ARG A 433 17.56 -4.99 5.82
C ARG A 433 17.84 -3.51 6.15
N PHE A 434 18.54 -3.31 7.26
CA PHE A 434 19.13 -2.03 7.64
C PHE A 434 20.58 -2.01 7.12
N PRO A 435 20.94 -1.16 6.14
CA PRO A 435 22.29 -1.18 5.57
C PRO A 435 23.36 -0.90 6.62
N ASP A 436 24.39 -1.74 6.66
CA ASP A 436 25.50 -1.60 7.59
C ASP A 436 26.45 -0.46 7.19
N ASP A 437 27.47 -0.20 8.01
CA ASP A 437 28.42 0.88 7.80
C ASP A 437 29.31 0.65 6.57
N ALA A 438 29.60 -0.60 6.21
CA ALA A 438 30.43 -0.91 5.05
C ALA A 438 29.65 -0.64 3.75
N GLU A 439 28.43 -1.15 3.65
CA GLU A 439 27.52 -0.91 2.52
C GLU A 439 27.22 0.58 2.36
N PHE A 440 26.93 1.26 3.48
CA PHE A 440 26.67 2.69 3.46
C PHE A 440 27.89 3.51 3.05
N THR A 441 29.08 3.16 3.55
CA THR A 441 30.33 3.87 3.21
C THR A 441 30.65 3.75 1.72
N ASP A 442 30.60 2.55 1.16
CA ASP A 442 30.85 2.31 -0.25
C ASP A 442 29.86 3.11 -1.12
N ALA A 443 28.56 3.00 -0.82
CA ALA A 443 27.54 3.72 -1.58
C ALA A 443 27.61 5.23 -1.40
N PHE A 444 27.86 5.75 -0.19
CA PHE A 444 27.92 7.19 0.07
C PHE A 444 29.06 7.87 -0.70
N THR A 445 30.21 7.21 -0.78
CA THR A 445 31.40 7.75 -1.44
C THR A 445 31.38 7.58 -2.96
N THR A 446 30.66 6.59 -3.50
CA THR A 446 30.68 6.29 -4.94
C THR A 446 29.43 6.74 -5.70
N ARG A 447 28.30 6.95 -5.01
CA ARG A 447 27.01 7.25 -5.64
C ARG A 447 26.99 8.60 -6.34
N ASN A 448 26.23 8.65 -7.44
CA ASN A 448 25.80 9.89 -8.06
C ASN A 448 24.72 10.59 -7.21
N PHE A 449 25.14 11.49 -6.32
CA PHE A 449 24.24 12.27 -5.46
C PHE A 449 23.42 13.29 -6.24
N TYR A 450 23.92 13.75 -7.38
CA TYR A 450 23.20 14.71 -8.23
C TYR A 450 21.95 14.10 -8.90
N ARG A 451 21.93 12.79 -9.14
CA ARG A 451 20.78 12.05 -9.69
C ARG A 451 19.78 11.56 -8.65
N LEU A 452 20.00 11.86 -7.36
CA LEU A 452 18.97 11.65 -6.36
C LEU A 452 17.73 12.49 -6.67
N SER A 453 16.56 12.06 -6.20
CA SER A 453 15.36 12.89 -6.34
C SER A 453 15.59 14.25 -5.66
N PRO A 454 15.04 15.36 -6.19
CA PRO A 454 15.27 16.69 -5.62
C PRO A 454 14.99 16.75 -4.12
N ARG A 455 13.92 16.08 -3.66
CA ARG A 455 13.56 15.97 -2.25
C ARG A 455 14.63 15.28 -1.40
N ASN A 456 15.22 14.20 -1.89
CA ASN A 456 16.27 13.48 -1.17
C ASN A 456 17.55 14.32 -1.13
N THR A 457 17.93 14.95 -2.25
CA THR A 457 19.09 15.85 -2.30
C THR A 457 18.93 17.00 -1.31
N GLN A 458 17.77 17.68 -1.31
CA GLN A 458 17.45 18.73 -0.34
C GLN A 458 17.64 18.26 1.10
N TYR A 459 17.13 17.07 1.45
CA TYR A 459 17.29 16.50 2.78
C TYR A 459 18.77 16.25 3.16
N PHE A 460 19.55 15.60 2.29
CA PHE A 460 20.93 15.24 2.62
C PHE A 460 21.80 16.47 2.86
N PHE A 461 21.68 17.48 2.00
CA PHE A 461 22.44 18.72 2.15
C PHE A 461 21.96 19.55 3.36
N ASP A 462 20.66 19.56 3.66
CA ASP A 462 20.14 20.17 4.89
C ASP A 462 20.65 19.48 6.16
N ALA A 463 20.66 18.15 6.16
CA ALA A 463 21.16 17.37 7.30
C ALA A 463 22.66 17.58 7.53
N LEU A 464 23.47 17.56 6.46
CA LEU A 464 24.93 17.75 6.54
C LEU A 464 25.32 19.19 6.94
N GLU A 465 24.62 20.21 6.42
CA GLU A 465 24.88 21.61 6.80
C GLU A 465 24.61 21.86 8.29
N ASN A 466 23.53 21.28 8.80
CA ASN A 466 23.06 21.50 10.16
C ASN A 466 23.65 20.54 11.19
N GLU A 467 24.58 19.67 10.79
CA GLU A 467 25.25 18.72 11.67
C GLU A 467 26.01 19.45 12.80
N GLY A 468 25.74 19.04 14.05
CA GLY A 468 26.37 19.61 15.24
C GLY A 468 26.08 21.09 15.53
N SER A 469 25.25 21.77 14.73
CA SER A 469 25.00 23.22 14.85
C SER A 469 23.72 23.54 15.62
N LYS A 470 23.80 24.53 16.52
CA LYS A 470 22.62 25.15 17.15
C LYS A 470 22.01 26.24 16.25
N ASP A 471 22.85 26.89 15.44
CA ASP A 471 22.43 27.89 14.46
C ASP A 471 22.08 27.17 13.16
N ARG A 472 20.78 26.90 12.98
CA ARG A 472 20.29 26.12 11.84
C ARG A 472 20.02 27.01 10.63
N VAL A 473 20.30 26.47 9.45
CA VAL A 473 20.00 27.06 8.14
C VAL A 473 19.01 26.16 7.41
N ASP A 474 17.90 26.71 6.92
CA ASP A 474 16.90 25.98 6.13
C ASP A 474 17.38 25.79 4.69
N ILE A 475 18.23 24.78 4.45
CA ILE A 475 18.77 24.50 3.12
C ILE A 475 17.67 23.88 2.24
N ALA A 476 16.88 22.96 2.80
CA ALA A 476 15.83 22.27 2.06
C ALA A 476 14.78 23.27 1.53
N GLY A 477 14.27 24.17 2.37
CA GLY A 477 13.28 25.16 1.97
C GLY A 477 13.83 26.23 1.03
N ASN A 478 15.10 26.62 1.16
CA ASN A 478 15.73 27.57 0.23
C ASN A 478 16.00 26.95 -1.14
N LEU A 479 16.34 25.66 -1.21
CA LEU A 479 16.42 24.91 -2.47
C LEU A 479 15.05 24.78 -3.14
N ASP A 480 13.99 24.51 -2.36
CA ASP A 480 12.61 24.39 -2.87
C ASP A 480 12.10 25.70 -3.46
N LYS A 481 12.44 26.84 -2.83
CA LYS A 481 12.14 28.19 -3.34
C LYS A 481 13.04 28.64 -4.49
N GLY A 482 14.09 27.89 -4.82
CA GLY A 482 15.11 28.29 -5.80
C GLY A 482 15.98 29.46 -5.36
N ALA A 483 15.99 29.81 -4.07
CA ALA A 483 16.84 30.87 -3.52
C ALA A 483 18.32 30.44 -3.45
N ILE A 484 18.56 29.13 -3.35
CA ILE A 484 19.87 28.50 -3.48
C ILE A 484 19.77 27.32 -4.44
N SER A 485 20.92 26.84 -4.90
CA SER A 485 21.03 25.69 -5.79
C SER A 485 22.19 24.79 -5.41
N ILE A 486 22.12 23.53 -5.83
CA ILE A 486 23.26 22.61 -5.78
C ILE A 486 24.25 23.02 -6.87
N GLU A 487 25.51 23.21 -6.47
CA GLU A 487 26.62 23.61 -7.33
C GLU A 487 27.68 22.53 -7.41
N HIS A 488 28.26 22.42 -8.60
CA HIS A 488 29.42 21.60 -8.92
C HIS A 488 30.70 22.41 -8.73
N ILE A 489 31.54 22.04 -7.75
CA ILE A 489 32.81 22.75 -7.50
C ILE A 489 33.71 22.61 -8.72
N MET A 490 34.03 21.36 -9.09
CA MET A 490 34.51 21.01 -10.43
C MET A 490 33.30 20.89 -11.37
N PRO A 491 33.24 21.67 -12.46
CA PRO A 491 32.05 21.80 -13.31
C PRO A 491 31.69 20.52 -14.05
N GLN A 492 30.42 20.41 -14.49
CA GLN A 492 29.96 19.28 -15.30
C GLN A 492 30.66 19.17 -16.66
N ALA A 493 31.16 20.28 -17.20
CA ALA A 493 31.98 20.30 -18.40
C ALA A 493 33.36 20.89 -18.10
N LEU A 494 34.41 20.09 -18.26
CA LEU A 494 35.79 20.53 -18.04
C LEU A 494 36.21 21.59 -19.06
N THR A 495 36.79 22.69 -18.57
CA THR A 495 37.48 23.69 -19.40
C THR A 495 38.94 23.30 -19.62
N ALA A 496 39.63 23.99 -20.53
CA ALA A 496 41.06 23.77 -20.77
C ALA A 496 41.90 23.99 -19.49
N LYS A 497 41.52 24.98 -18.67
CA LYS A 497 42.19 25.25 -17.39
C LYS A 497 41.98 24.11 -16.39
N TRP A 498 40.74 23.64 -16.21
CA TRP A 498 40.48 22.48 -15.34
C TRP A 498 41.25 21.22 -15.77
N ARG A 499 41.38 20.97 -17.08
CA ARG A 499 42.21 19.85 -17.56
C ARG A 499 43.69 20.02 -17.23
N ALA A 500 44.21 21.25 -17.26
CA ALA A 500 45.58 21.53 -16.89
C ALA A 500 45.79 21.36 -15.37
N ASP A 501 44.87 21.87 -14.55
CA ASP A 501 44.93 21.82 -13.10
C ASP A 501 44.78 20.38 -12.56
N LEU A 502 43.97 19.53 -13.20
CA LEU A 502 43.79 18.11 -12.83
C LEU A 502 44.87 17.18 -13.41
N GLY A 503 45.69 17.67 -14.34
CA GLY A 503 46.77 16.89 -14.95
C GLY A 503 46.31 15.82 -15.97
N PRO A 504 47.17 14.83 -16.27
CA PRO A 504 46.96 13.89 -17.37
C PRO A 504 45.73 12.97 -17.21
N GLU A 505 45.24 12.78 -15.99
CA GLU A 505 44.10 11.91 -15.66
C GLU A 505 42.77 12.68 -15.50
N ALA A 506 42.72 13.95 -15.92
CA ALA A 506 41.57 14.84 -15.73
C ALA A 506 40.22 14.25 -16.13
N GLU A 507 40.13 13.56 -17.27
CA GLU A 507 38.87 12.97 -17.76
C GLU A 507 38.43 11.77 -16.91
N GLN A 508 39.38 10.99 -16.38
CA GLN A 508 39.09 9.87 -15.47
C GLN A 508 38.61 10.40 -14.11
N ILE A 509 39.33 11.36 -13.53
CA ILE A 509 38.95 12.02 -12.28
C ILE A 509 37.55 12.63 -12.42
N HIS A 510 37.28 13.33 -13.53
CA HIS A 510 35.97 13.93 -13.77
C HIS A 510 34.85 12.89 -13.89
N THR A 511 35.08 11.81 -14.64
CA THR A 511 34.10 10.72 -14.78
C THR A 511 33.73 10.09 -13.44
N ILE A 512 34.71 9.92 -12.55
CA ILE A 512 34.52 9.34 -11.22
C ILE A 512 33.81 10.34 -10.29
N TRP A 513 34.31 11.58 -10.21
CA TRP A 513 34.00 12.49 -9.11
C TRP A 513 32.92 13.52 -9.41
N ALA A 514 32.64 13.84 -10.68
CA ALA A 514 31.81 14.99 -11.05
C ALA A 514 30.46 15.03 -10.31
N ASN A 515 29.80 13.89 -10.11
CA ASN A 515 28.48 13.82 -9.49
C ASN A 515 28.46 13.19 -8.10
N ARG A 516 29.63 12.93 -7.50
CA ARG A 516 29.75 12.40 -6.15
C ARG A 516 29.58 13.51 -5.12
N VAL A 517 29.16 13.15 -3.91
CA VAL A 517 28.84 14.10 -2.84
C VAL A 517 30.00 15.07 -2.53
N ALA A 518 31.25 14.61 -2.63
CA ALA A 518 32.43 15.44 -2.39
C ALA A 518 32.55 16.64 -3.34
N ASN A 519 32.12 16.51 -4.60
CA ASN A 519 32.19 17.58 -5.59
C ASN A 519 30.96 18.52 -5.58
N LEU A 520 29.97 18.22 -4.76
CA LEU A 520 28.71 18.95 -4.70
C LEU A 520 28.64 19.84 -3.46
N THR A 521 28.01 21.00 -3.61
CA THR A 521 27.76 21.93 -2.50
C THR A 521 26.53 22.80 -2.75
N VAL A 522 26.22 23.72 -1.84
CA VAL A 522 25.12 24.69 -1.94
C VAL A 522 25.64 26.11 -2.15
N THR A 523 24.96 26.89 -2.99
CA THR A 523 25.24 28.31 -3.23
C THR A 523 23.99 29.07 -3.72
N GLY A 524 23.91 30.36 -3.42
CA GLY A 524 22.93 31.30 -4.01
C GLY A 524 23.38 31.94 -5.33
N TYR A 525 24.65 31.79 -5.71
CA TYR A 525 25.29 32.54 -6.80
C TYR A 525 25.73 31.66 -7.98
N ASN A 526 25.01 30.56 -8.25
CA ASN A 526 25.39 29.55 -9.25
C ASN A 526 25.60 30.13 -10.66
N SER A 527 24.75 31.07 -11.08
CA SER A 527 24.90 31.75 -12.38
C SER A 527 26.23 32.49 -12.55
N GLU A 528 26.88 32.89 -11.46
CA GLU A 528 28.16 33.61 -11.48
C GLU A 528 29.38 32.66 -11.52
N TYR A 529 29.21 31.41 -11.11
CA TYR A 529 30.29 30.41 -11.04
C TYR A 529 30.49 29.67 -12.35
N SER A 530 29.42 29.18 -12.99
CA SER A 530 29.47 28.50 -14.29
C SER A 530 30.66 27.50 -14.41
N ASN A 531 31.30 27.42 -15.57
CA ASN A 531 32.48 26.57 -15.81
C ASN A 531 33.81 27.27 -15.47
N ARG A 532 33.81 28.29 -14.60
CA ARG A 532 35.04 28.98 -14.19
C ARG A 532 35.95 28.04 -13.40
N ASP A 533 37.24 28.35 -13.38
CA ASP A 533 38.23 27.60 -12.60
C ASP A 533 38.04 27.80 -11.10
N PHE A 534 38.59 26.87 -10.31
CA PHE A 534 38.43 26.86 -8.86
C PHE A 534 38.85 28.16 -8.19
N THR A 535 40.04 28.68 -8.51
CA THR A 535 40.56 29.92 -7.92
C THR A 535 39.63 31.11 -8.19
N THR A 536 39.08 31.19 -9.40
CA THR A 536 38.09 32.21 -9.76
C THR A 536 36.78 32.03 -8.98
N LYS A 537 36.25 30.81 -8.85
CA LYS A 537 35.03 30.55 -8.05
C LYS A 537 35.24 30.85 -6.56
N LYS A 538 36.42 30.56 -6.02
CA LYS A 538 36.79 30.80 -4.60
C LYS A 538 36.85 32.29 -4.29
N ASN A 539 37.53 33.07 -5.14
CA ASN A 539 37.88 34.48 -4.88
C ASN A 539 36.94 35.51 -5.52
N ALA A 540 35.92 35.08 -6.28
CA ALA A 540 34.91 35.99 -6.82
C ALA A 540 34.14 36.72 -5.70
N THR A 541 33.51 37.84 -6.05
CA THR A 541 32.51 38.48 -5.19
C THR A 541 31.42 37.44 -4.83
N ASN A 542 31.15 37.26 -3.54
CA ASN A 542 30.28 36.19 -3.02
C ASN A 542 30.74 34.74 -3.30
N GLY A 543 32.03 34.55 -3.64
CA GLY A 543 32.69 33.27 -3.90
C GLY A 543 32.73 32.32 -2.69
N PHE A 544 33.27 31.10 -2.90
CA PHE A 544 33.35 30.09 -1.84
C PHE A 544 34.06 30.59 -0.57
N ALA A 545 35.09 31.44 -0.71
CA ALA A 545 35.82 32.03 0.41
C ALA A 545 34.92 32.79 1.40
N THR A 546 33.87 33.44 0.88
CA THR A 546 32.90 34.24 1.65
C THR A 546 31.57 33.52 1.92
N SER A 547 31.45 32.25 1.52
CA SER A 547 30.18 31.52 1.63
C SER A 547 29.72 31.40 3.09
N PRO A 548 28.42 31.59 3.40
CA PRO A 548 27.94 31.46 4.77
C PRO A 548 27.77 29.99 5.22
N TYR A 549 27.83 29.03 4.30
CA TYR A 549 27.52 27.62 4.58
C TYR A 549 28.72 26.86 5.17
N ARG A 550 28.46 26.05 6.20
CA ARG A 550 29.41 25.15 6.85
C ARG A 550 29.89 24.05 5.91
N LEU A 551 29.03 23.58 5.01
CA LEU A 551 29.37 22.66 3.92
C LEU A 551 30.51 23.16 3.03
N ASN A 552 30.69 24.48 2.95
CA ASN A 552 31.78 25.11 2.20
C ASN A 552 33.04 25.32 3.05
N GLY A 553 33.06 24.93 4.32
CA GLY A 553 34.19 25.12 5.25
C GLY A 553 35.51 24.61 4.69
N PHE A 554 35.58 23.32 4.35
CA PHE A 554 36.78 22.72 3.74
C PHE A 554 37.16 23.39 2.41
N VAL A 555 36.18 23.69 1.54
CA VAL A 555 36.42 24.34 0.23
C VAL A 555 37.09 25.71 0.37
N LYS A 556 36.81 26.44 1.47
CA LYS A 556 37.44 27.74 1.75
C LYS A 556 38.94 27.62 2.02
N GLU A 557 39.35 26.50 2.61
CA GLU A 557 40.73 26.26 3.04
C GLU A 557 41.59 25.72 1.90
N CYS A 558 41.01 25.05 0.91
CA CYS A 558 41.73 24.52 -0.25
C CYS A 558 42.18 25.62 -1.21
N ASP A 559 43.45 25.61 -1.64
CA ASP A 559 43.96 26.55 -2.67
C ASP A 559 43.87 25.99 -4.09
N GLU A 560 43.80 24.67 -4.21
CA GLU A 560 43.55 23.92 -5.45
C GLU A 560 42.43 22.91 -5.25
N TRP A 561 41.94 22.33 -6.35
CA TRP A 561 40.85 21.36 -6.33
C TRP A 561 41.12 20.20 -7.27
N GLY A 562 41.81 19.19 -6.75
CA GLY A 562 42.13 17.95 -7.43
C GLY A 562 41.54 16.72 -6.75
N GLU A 563 42.01 15.55 -7.18
CA GLU A 563 41.57 14.26 -6.62
C GLU A 563 41.86 14.14 -5.13
N GLU A 564 43.03 14.61 -4.66
CA GLU A 564 43.40 14.57 -3.24
C GLU A 564 42.39 15.33 -2.36
N GLN A 565 41.99 16.54 -2.75
CA GLN A 565 40.98 17.31 -2.01
C GLN A 565 39.58 16.69 -2.10
N LEU A 566 39.25 16.05 -3.22
CA LEU A 566 37.99 15.31 -3.36
C LEU A 566 37.93 14.10 -2.43
N GLU A 567 39.02 13.35 -2.31
CA GLU A 567 39.14 12.22 -1.38
C GLU A 567 39.05 12.68 0.08
N GLU A 568 39.80 13.71 0.46
CA GLU A 568 39.79 14.24 1.83
C GLU A 568 38.40 14.75 2.22
N ARG A 569 37.75 15.52 1.33
CA ARG A 569 36.38 15.98 1.55
C ARG A 569 35.40 14.83 1.64
N SER A 570 35.56 13.79 0.81
CA SER A 570 34.73 12.59 0.86
C SER A 570 34.77 11.95 2.25
N GLN A 571 35.97 11.83 2.85
CA GLN A 571 36.14 11.30 4.21
C GLN A 571 35.54 12.20 5.29
N ILE A 572 35.68 13.52 5.18
CA ILE A 572 35.07 14.47 6.10
C ILE A 572 33.54 14.32 6.09
N LEU A 573 32.94 14.33 4.89
CA LEU A 573 31.48 14.20 4.74
C LEU A 573 30.97 12.83 5.17
N LEU A 574 31.72 11.76 4.89
CA LEU A 574 31.39 10.41 5.33
C LEU A 574 31.38 10.32 6.86
N LYS A 575 32.36 10.92 7.55
CA LYS A 575 32.40 10.94 9.02
C LYS A 575 31.17 11.63 9.60
N SER A 576 30.78 12.79 9.08
CA SER A 576 29.54 13.47 9.48
C SER A 576 28.30 12.64 9.15
N ALA A 577 28.27 11.98 7.99
CA ALA A 577 27.15 11.11 7.58
C ALA A 577 26.95 9.92 8.53
N LEU A 578 28.03 9.25 8.94
CA LEU A 578 27.97 8.12 9.89
C LEU A 578 27.50 8.56 11.28
N GLN A 579 27.80 9.81 11.68
CA GLN A 579 27.31 10.39 12.95
C GLN A 579 25.83 10.77 12.88
N LEU A 580 25.37 11.32 11.75
CA LEU A 580 23.96 11.69 11.52
C LEU A 580 23.05 10.47 11.40
N TRP A 581 23.53 9.43 10.70
CA TRP A 581 22.78 8.22 10.41
C TRP A 581 23.54 7.01 10.95
N PRO A 582 23.61 6.82 12.29
CA PRO A 582 24.29 5.67 12.86
C PRO A 582 23.51 4.39 12.60
N LEU A 583 24.22 3.26 12.51
CA LEU A 583 23.61 1.93 12.59
C LEU A 583 23.25 1.68 14.07
N PRO A 584 21.97 1.56 14.43
CA PRO A 584 21.60 1.38 15.82
C PRO A 584 21.89 -0.05 16.27
N GLU A 585 22.23 -0.15 17.56
CA GLU A 585 22.45 -1.40 18.29
C GLU A 585 21.50 -1.50 19.47
N THR A 586 21.22 -2.72 19.90
CA THR A 586 20.35 -3.02 21.04
C THR A 586 20.83 -4.28 21.73
N SER A 587 20.72 -4.31 23.06
CA SER A 587 20.91 -5.52 23.86
C SER A 587 19.60 -6.25 24.15
N PHE A 588 18.49 -5.79 23.57
CA PHE A 588 17.20 -6.44 23.72
C PHE A 588 17.22 -7.80 23.01
N GLU A 589 16.94 -8.85 23.77
CA GLU A 589 16.69 -10.20 23.27
C GLU A 589 15.30 -10.63 23.74
N PRO A 590 14.48 -11.27 22.88
CA PRO A 590 13.18 -11.76 23.28
C PRO A 590 13.32 -12.87 24.32
N GLU A 591 12.46 -12.88 25.34
CA GLU A 591 12.38 -13.99 26.27
C GLU A 591 11.94 -15.26 25.53
N VAL A 592 12.84 -16.23 25.40
CA VAL A 592 12.53 -17.55 24.84
C VAL A 592 11.89 -18.39 25.94
N THR A 593 10.57 -18.54 25.93
CA THR A 593 9.91 -19.56 26.73
C THR A 593 10.31 -20.93 26.20
N PRO A 594 11.00 -21.80 26.98
CA PRO A 594 11.37 -23.12 26.51
C PRO A 594 10.09 -23.89 26.17
N ARG A 595 10.01 -24.41 24.94
CA ARG A 595 8.91 -25.28 24.53
C ARG A 595 8.94 -26.54 25.41
N PRO A 596 7.79 -27.04 25.88
CA PRO A 596 7.77 -28.26 26.69
C PRO A 596 8.43 -29.40 25.91
N SER A 597 9.34 -30.11 26.56
CA SER A 597 10.02 -31.27 26.01
C SER A 597 9.84 -32.47 26.93
N CYS A 598 9.85 -33.67 26.38
CA CYS A 598 9.83 -34.91 27.14
C CYS A 598 10.81 -35.92 26.54
N SER A 599 11.46 -36.73 27.37
CA SER A 599 12.26 -37.86 26.89
C SER A 599 11.36 -39.04 26.49
N LEU A 600 11.94 -40.07 25.84
CA LEU A 600 11.22 -41.32 25.54
C LEU A 600 10.86 -42.09 26.83
N ALA A 601 11.63 -41.93 27.91
CA ALA A 601 11.31 -42.46 29.23
C ALA A 601 10.01 -41.83 29.79
N GLU A 602 9.87 -40.52 29.62
CA GLU A 602 8.72 -39.74 30.11
C GLU A 602 7.55 -39.65 29.10
N SER A 603 7.61 -40.40 27.99
CA SER A 603 6.67 -40.26 26.86
C SER A 603 5.27 -40.85 27.09
N ASP A 604 4.83 -40.99 28.34
CA ASP A 604 3.50 -41.48 28.68
C ASP A 604 2.46 -40.36 28.51
N GLY A 605 1.32 -40.67 27.88
CA GLY A 605 0.22 -39.69 27.74
C GLY A 605 0.33 -38.71 26.56
N LEU A 606 1.23 -38.91 25.60
CA LEU A 606 1.41 -38.02 24.42
C LEU A 606 0.30 -38.11 23.36
N THR A 607 -0.79 -38.82 23.65
CA THR A 607 -1.95 -38.91 22.74
C THR A 607 -2.66 -37.55 22.67
N GLY A 608 -2.77 -36.96 21.48
CA GLY A 608 -3.35 -35.63 21.28
C GLY A 608 -2.37 -34.46 21.46
N VAL A 609 -1.10 -34.75 21.77
CA VAL A 609 -0.03 -33.75 21.83
C VAL A 609 0.70 -33.70 20.50
N LYS A 610 0.99 -32.50 19.99
CA LYS A 610 1.73 -32.31 18.74
C LYS A 610 3.24 -32.40 19.01
N VAL A 611 3.98 -33.08 18.14
CA VAL A 611 5.45 -33.07 18.16
C VAL A 611 5.96 -32.05 17.14
N THR A 612 7.02 -31.31 17.47
CA THR A 612 7.63 -30.30 16.59
C THR A 612 9.08 -30.59 16.23
N ALA A 613 9.80 -31.34 17.06
CA ALA A 613 11.18 -31.76 16.80
C ALA A 613 11.53 -32.98 17.66
N PHE A 614 12.59 -33.70 17.30
CA PHE A 614 13.27 -34.64 18.20
C PHE A 614 14.78 -34.37 18.21
N GLU A 615 15.42 -34.80 19.30
CA GLU A 615 16.85 -34.72 19.55
C GLU A 615 17.35 -36.09 20.01
N TYR A 616 18.42 -36.60 19.39
CA TYR A 616 19.11 -37.82 19.79
C TYR A 616 20.60 -37.69 19.45
N GLY A 617 21.46 -37.71 20.47
CA GLY A 617 22.89 -37.38 20.32
C GLY A 617 23.09 -35.95 19.81
N GLU A 618 23.87 -35.79 18.72
CA GLU A 618 24.06 -34.48 18.05
C GLU A 618 22.98 -34.17 17.00
N VAL A 619 22.04 -35.09 16.77
CA VAL A 619 21.02 -34.96 15.72
C VAL A 619 19.78 -34.29 16.28
N ARG A 620 19.49 -33.08 15.80
CA ARG A 620 18.21 -32.39 15.99
C ARG A 620 17.47 -32.29 14.67
N LYS A 621 16.24 -32.80 14.60
CA LYS A 621 15.41 -32.72 13.38
C LYS A 621 14.00 -32.18 13.69
N PRO A 622 13.51 -31.19 12.92
CA PRO A 622 12.12 -30.77 12.98
C PRO A 622 11.23 -31.87 12.39
N VAL A 623 10.06 -32.07 12.99
CA VAL A 623 9.05 -33.04 12.54
C VAL A 623 7.65 -32.47 12.77
N HIS A 624 6.69 -32.87 11.94
CA HIS A 624 5.34 -32.32 11.98
C HIS A 624 4.30 -33.32 12.52
N THR A 625 4.64 -34.62 12.56
CA THR A 625 3.76 -35.68 13.05
C THR A 625 4.54 -36.76 13.81
N TRP A 626 3.86 -37.49 14.69
CA TRP A 626 4.47 -38.65 15.38
C TRP A 626 4.86 -39.79 14.44
N ALA A 627 4.22 -39.88 13.27
CA ALA A 627 4.60 -40.84 12.24
C ALA A 627 5.96 -40.50 11.63
N GLU A 628 6.17 -39.22 11.32
CA GLU A 628 7.44 -38.70 10.83
C GLU A 628 8.55 -38.81 11.88
N ALA A 629 8.25 -38.46 13.14
CA ALA A 629 9.17 -38.64 14.27
C ALA A 629 9.65 -40.09 14.40
N LEU A 630 8.72 -41.07 14.38
CA LEU A 630 9.06 -42.49 14.43
C LEU A 630 9.98 -42.90 13.27
N SER A 631 9.65 -42.52 12.03
CA SER A 631 10.42 -42.90 10.86
C SER A 631 11.82 -42.28 10.87
N GLU A 632 11.95 -40.99 11.21
CA GLU A 632 13.23 -40.30 11.21
C GLU A 632 14.14 -40.75 12.36
N VAL A 633 13.60 -41.01 13.55
CA VAL A 633 14.36 -41.60 14.67
C VAL A 633 14.92 -42.96 14.26
N LEU A 634 14.09 -43.85 13.69
CA LEU A 634 14.55 -45.16 13.27
C LEU A 634 15.58 -45.10 12.13
N LYS A 635 15.48 -44.14 11.19
CA LYS A 635 16.50 -43.92 10.17
C LYS A 635 17.85 -43.50 10.75
N VAL A 636 17.84 -42.70 11.82
CA VAL A 636 19.07 -42.34 12.55
C VAL A 636 19.65 -43.58 13.21
N LEU A 637 18.84 -44.37 13.92
CA LEU A 637 19.30 -45.57 14.61
C LEU A 637 19.80 -46.69 13.66
N ILE A 638 19.27 -46.78 12.43
CA ILE A 638 19.71 -47.79 11.46
C ILE A 638 21.20 -47.68 11.11
N GLN A 639 21.78 -46.48 11.21
CA GLN A 639 23.20 -46.28 10.87
C GLN A 639 24.10 -47.15 11.74
N ASP A 640 23.77 -47.29 13.02
CA ASP A 640 24.61 -48.00 14.00
C ASP A 640 23.96 -49.27 14.57
N HIS A 641 22.63 -49.42 14.49
CA HIS A 641 21.85 -50.50 15.13
C HIS A 641 21.01 -51.33 14.16
N ARG A 642 21.39 -51.40 12.88
CA ARG A 642 20.65 -52.15 11.84
C ARG A 642 20.35 -53.61 12.22
N ILE A 643 21.30 -54.30 12.83
CA ILE A 643 21.17 -55.72 13.22
C ILE A 643 20.05 -55.87 14.27
N ASP A 644 20.01 -54.97 15.25
CA ASP A 644 19.04 -54.97 16.33
C ASP A 644 17.63 -54.74 15.81
N LEU A 645 17.46 -53.80 14.87
CA LEU A 645 16.17 -53.54 14.23
C LEU A 645 15.69 -54.70 13.36
N LEU A 646 16.60 -55.39 12.64
CA LEU A 646 16.27 -56.58 11.86
C LEU A 646 15.85 -57.76 12.75
N ALA A 647 16.52 -57.95 13.89
CA ALA A 647 16.14 -58.95 14.88
C ALA A 647 14.75 -58.63 15.48
N LEU A 648 14.50 -57.36 15.81
CA LEU A 648 13.22 -56.91 16.35
C LEU A 648 12.07 -57.07 15.33
N ALA A 649 12.34 -56.84 14.05
CA ALA A 649 11.37 -57.02 12.96
C ALA A 649 10.87 -58.48 12.80
N GLN A 650 11.57 -59.47 13.36
CA GLN A 650 11.10 -60.87 13.37
C GLN A 650 10.11 -61.17 14.49
N VAL A 651 10.08 -60.36 15.55
CA VAL A 651 9.37 -60.67 16.80
C VAL A 651 8.29 -59.63 17.15
N ARG A 652 8.47 -58.36 16.77
CA ARG A 652 7.54 -57.27 17.10
C ARG A 652 6.66 -56.88 15.92
N GLN A 653 5.36 -56.73 16.22
CA GLN A 653 4.45 -56.09 15.28
C GLN A 653 4.79 -54.60 15.12
N GLY A 654 4.77 -54.11 13.88
CA GLY A 654 5.09 -52.73 13.53
C GLY A 654 6.41 -52.57 12.75
N LEU A 655 7.32 -53.56 12.80
CA LEU A 655 8.48 -53.66 11.92
C LEU A 655 8.36 -54.91 11.03
N ARG A 656 8.80 -54.84 9.78
CA ARG A 656 8.75 -55.97 8.84
C ARG A 656 9.94 -55.97 7.89
N THR A 657 10.34 -57.17 7.46
CA THR A 657 11.39 -57.37 6.45
C THR A 657 10.87 -57.67 5.04
N SER A 658 9.54 -57.78 4.87
CA SER A 658 8.90 -57.96 3.56
C SER A 658 7.58 -57.18 3.45
N ARG A 659 7.17 -56.89 2.21
CA ARG A 659 5.85 -56.29 1.91
C ARG A 659 4.72 -57.32 1.80
N GLU A 660 5.04 -58.61 1.91
CA GLU A 660 4.04 -59.67 1.77
C GLU A 660 3.10 -59.70 2.99
N GLY A 661 1.79 -59.79 2.73
CA GLY A 661 0.77 -59.84 3.78
C GLY A 661 0.59 -58.55 4.57
N ILE A 662 0.89 -57.38 3.98
CA ILE A 662 0.52 -56.07 4.55
C ILE A 662 -0.99 -55.84 4.28
N PRO A 663 -1.82 -55.57 5.31
CA PRO A 663 -3.22 -55.18 5.13
C PRO A 663 -3.34 -53.89 4.30
N GLU A 664 -4.34 -53.79 3.41
CA GLU A 664 -4.53 -52.62 2.52
C GLU A 664 -4.73 -51.30 3.27
N ASP A 665 -5.20 -51.36 4.52
CA ASP A 665 -5.47 -50.22 5.40
C ASP A 665 -4.25 -49.76 6.21
N ALA A 666 -3.16 -50.53 6.24
CA ALA A 666 -1.97 -50.22 7.03
C ALA A 666 -0.90 -49.49 6.19
N LYS A 667 -0.47 -48.30 6.63
CA LYS A 667 0.62 -47.53 6.00
C LYS A 667 1.97 -47.94 6.57
N PHE A 668 2.87 -48.33 5.68
CA PHE A 668 4.27 -48.64 6.00
C PHE A 668 5.21 -47.69 5.25
N VAL A 669 6.31 -47.31 5.92
CA VAL A 669 7.40 -46.52 5.35
C VAL A 669 8.66 -47.39 5.33
N GLU A 670 9.37 -47.37 4.20
CA GLU A 670 10.66 -48.04 4.06
C GLU A 670 11.75 -47.22 4.74
N LEU A 671 12.48 -47.85 5.65
CA LEU A 671 13.54 -47.21 6.42
C LEU A 671 14.92 -47.46 5.81
N ASP A 672 15.12 -48.65 5.25
CA ASP A 672 16.33 -49.18 4.61
C ASP A 672 15.89 -50.33 3.68
N PRO A 673 16.63 -50.71 2.61
CA PRO A 673 16.19 -51.75 1.69
C PRO A 673 15.84 -53.06 2.40
N GLY A 674 14.57 -53.43 2.35
CA GLY A 674 14.05 -54.63 3.01
C GLY A 674 13.72 -54.47 4.50
N LEU A 675 13.60 -53.24 5.02
CA LEU A 675 13.10 -52.96 6.38
C LEU A 675 12.03 -51.86 6.36
N PHE A 676 10.85 -52.18 6.88
CA PHE A 676 9.66 -51.33 6.85
C PHE A 676 9.11 -51.11 8.25
N VAL A 677 8.60 -49.90 8.53
CA VAL A 677 7.89 -49.56 9.77
C VAL A 677 6.45 -49.15 9.50
N GLN A 678 5.53 -49.59 10.35
CA GLN A 678 4.13 -49.20 10.30
C GLN A 678 3.93 -47.82 10.92
N THR A 679 3.46 -46.85 10.13
CA THR A 679 3.19 -45.48 10.58
C THR A 679 1.72 -45.23 10.91
N SER A 680 0.81 -46.06 10.41
CA SER A 680 -0.64 -46.02 10.71
C SER A 680 -1.00 -46.71 12.04
N SER A 681 -0.38 -46.29 13.13
CA SER A 681 -0.57 -46.80 14.50
C SER A 681 -0.94 -45.66 15.48
N SER A 682 -1.38 -45.95 16.70
CA SER A 682 -1.60 -44.91 17.71
C SER A 682 -0.28 -44.33 18.23
N THR A 683 -0.27 -43.10 18.78
CA THR A 683 0.94 -42.52 19.39
C THR A 683 1.51 -43.43 20.48
N LEU A 684 0.64 -44.05 21.28
CA LEU A 684 1.03 -45.04 22.30
C LEU A 684 1.79 -46.23 21.70
N GLN A 685 1.30 -46.78 20.57
CA GLN A 685 1.98 -47.89 19.88
C GLN A 685 3.32 -47.47 19.28
N LYS A 686 3.43 -46.23 18.79
CA LYS A 686 4.71 -45.69 18.28
C LYS A 686 5.74 -45.55 19.39
N MET A 687 5.36 -45.01 20.55
CA MET A 687 6.26 -44.88 21.70
C MET A 687 6.68 -46.27 22.23
N ALA A 688 5.74 -47.22 22.29
CA ALA A 688 6.05 -48.59 22.68
C ALA A 688 7.03 -49.27 21.71
N LEU A 689 6.91 -49.01 20.40
CA LEU A 689 7.84 -49.52 19.40
C LEU A 689 9.24 -48.89 19.57
N LEU A 690 9.33 -47.58 19.77
CA LEU A 690 10.61 -46.91 20.03
C LEU A 690 11.29 -47.44 21.30
N ARG A 691 10.54 -47.61 22.40
CA ARG A 691 11.08 -48.19 23.63
C ARG A 691 11.62 -49.61 23.42
N ALA A 692 10.89 -50.44 22.65
CA ALA A 692 11.35 -51.78 22.32
C ALA A 692 12.62 -51.77 21.44
N VAL A 693 12.77 -50.79 20.55
CA VAL A 693 14.00 -50.61 19.76
C VAL A 693 15.17 -50.17 20.63
N PHE A 694 14.95 -49.20 21.53
CA PHE A 694 15.98 -48.73 22.47
C PHE A 694 16.44 -49.84 23.42
N GLU A 695 15.49 -50.64 23.94
CA GLU A 695 15.80 -51.80 24.77
C GLU A 695 16.60 -52.86 24.00
N GLN A 696 16.20 -53.19 22.78
CA GLN A 696 16.89 -54.17 21.94
C GLN A 696 18.30 -53.73 21.54
N ALA A 697 18.49 -52.43 21.30
CA ALA A 697 19.77 -51.82 20.95
C ALA A 697 20.63 -51.44 22.18
N ASN A 698 20.15 -51.70 23.39
CA ASN A 698 20.78 -51.34 24.66
C ASN A 698 21.12 -49.83 24.76
N LEU A 699 20.15 -48.99 24.39
CA LEU A 699 20.21 -47.52 24.41
C LEU A 699 19.38 -46.96 25.57
N ASP A 700 19.76 -45.79 26.08
CA ASP A 700 19.03 -45.11 27.16
C ASP A 700 17.82 -44.33 26.57
N PRO A 701 16.57 -44.62 27.00
CA PRO A 701 15.40 -43.85 26.58
C PRO A 701 15.44 -42.37 27.00
N GLU A 702 16.28 -41.97 27.94
CA GLU A 702 16.47 -40.54 28.27
C GLU A 702 17.18 -39.76 27.16
N ASP A 703 17.95 -40.42 26.31
CA ASP A 703 18.76 -39.78 25.25
C ASP A 703 17.92 -39.31 24.05
N LEU A 704 16.67 -39.78 23.92
CA LEU A 704 15.75 -39.34 22.88
C LEU A 704 14.74 -38.35 23.45
N VAL A 705 14.89 -37.08 23.10
CA VAL A 705 14.05 -35.99 23.58
C VAL A 705 13.14 -35.47 22.46
N PHE A 706 11.84 -35.34 22.75
CA PHE A 706 10.85 -34.74 21.86
C PHE A 706 10.52 -33.33 22.30
N THR A 707 10.52 -32.37 21.38
CA THR A 707 9.93 -31.04 21.60
C THR A 707 8.45 -31.07 21.24
N LEU A 708 7.60 -30.62 22.16
CA LEU A 708 6.14 -30.67 22.05
C LEU A 708 5.57 -29.30 21.66
N GLY A 709 4.52 -29.33 20.84
CA GLY A 709 3.64 -28.19 20.56
C GLY A 709 2.40 -28.27 21.44
N GLY A 710 1.83 -27.12 21.81
CA GLY A 710 0.66 -27.01 22.68
C GLY A 710 -0.53 -27.90 22.25
N SER A 711 -1.32 -28.35 23.24
CA SER A 711 -2.51 -29.19 23.02
C SER A 711 -3.58 -28.47 22.21
N GLU A 712 -4.37 -29.20 21.41
CA GLU A 712 -5.43 -28.65 20.53
C GLU A 712 -6.60 -27.93 21.24
N SER A 713 -6.49 -27.63 22.54
CA SER A 713 -7.37 -26.68 23.25
C SER A 713 -6.89 -25.22 23.18
N GLU A 714 -5.71 -24.95 22.61
CA GLU A 714 -5.23 -23.59 22.32
C GLU A 714 -4.95 -23.46 20.82
N SER A 715 -6.01 -23.24 20.03
CA SER A 715 -5.88 -22.90 18.61
C SER A 715 -6.61 -21.61 18.27
N SER A 716 -5.96 -20.50 18.61
CA SER A 716 -5.93 -19.32 17.73
C SER A 716 -4.70 -18.48 18.09
N ALA A 717 -3.95 -18.10 17.06
CA ALA A 717 -2.73 -17.27 17.10
C ALA A 717 -1.40 -17.99 17.45
N SER A 718 -0.77 -18.57 16.43
CA SER A 718 0.68 -18.38 16.16
C SER A 718 1.01 -18.94 14.78
N GLY A 719 0.98 -18.07 13.77
CA GLY A 719 1.65 -18.33 12.51
C GLY A 719 3.13 -18.03 12.70
N ASP A 720 3.88 -19.01 13.20
CA ASP A 720 5.33 -18.93 13.30
C ASP A 720 5.95 -19.78 12.19
N SER A 721 6.54 -19.09 11.21
CA SER A 721 7.40 -19.70 10.21
C SER A 721 8.84 -19.63 10.71
N ASP A 722 9.20 -20.58 11.57
CA ASP A 722 10.59 -20.97 11.79
C ASP A 722 11.15 -21.51 10.46
N ARG A 723 11.93 -20.69 9.76
CA ARG A 723 12.92 -21.16 8.79
C ARG A 723 14.29 -20.96 9.41
N PRO A 724 15.05 -22.03 9.75
CA PRO A 724 16.49 -21.89 9.82
C PRO A 724 17.02 -21.60 8.42
N ALA A 725 18.02 -20.72 8.33
CA ALA A 725 18.79 -20.52 7.12
C ALA A 725 19.30 -21.87 6.59
N PRO A 726 19.23 -22.18 5.28
CA PRO A 726 19.88 -23.37 4.78
C PRO A 726 21.38 -23.12 4.79
N ALA A 727 22.09 -23.91 5.59
CA ALA A 727 23.44 -24.32 5.25
C ALA A 727 23.38 -24.99 3.87
N SER A 728 24.34 -24.65 3.03
CA SER A 728 24.53 -25.21 1.69
C SER A 728 24.54 -26.74 1.72
N SER A 729 23.50 -27.36 1.18
CA SER A 729 23.57 -28.71 0.62
C SER A 729 22.94 -28.69 -0.76
N ASN A 730 23.76 -28.94 -1.77
CA ASN A 730 23.33 -29.22 -3.13
C ASN A 730 22.41 -30.45 -3.11
N HIS A 731 21.11 -30.24 -3.22
CA HIS A 731 20.24 -31.20 -3.88
C HIS A 731 20.17 -30.81 -5.35
N ASP A 732 20.68 -31.69 -6.22
CA ASP A 732 20.52 -31.60 -7.67
C ASP A 732 19.03 -31.60 -8.02
N SER A 733 18.43 -30.41 -8.11
CA SER A 733 17.17 -30.24 -8.82
C SER A 733 17.41 -30.72 -10.26
N PRO A 734 16.53 -31.56 -10.85
CA PRO A 734 16.67 -31.95 -12.25
C PRO A 734 16.67 -30.72 -13.18
N TYR A 735 16.19 -29.57 -12.71
CA TYR A 735 16.18 -28.30 -13.41
C TYR A 735 17.24 -27.31 -12.95
N ALA A 736 18.23 -27.71 -12.13
CA ALA A 736 19.25 -26.82 -11.56
C ALA A 736 19.93 -25.94 -12.64
N THR A 737 20.23 -26.52 -13.80
CA THR A 737 20.80 -25.81 -14.96
C THR A 737 19.86 -24.71 -15.49
N LEU A 738 18.54 -24.91 -15.47
CA LEU A 738 17.55 -23.93 -15.90
C LEU A 738 17.31 -22.85 -14.83
N LEU A 739 17.24 -23.27 -13.57
CA LEU A 739 16.98 -22.37 -12.44
C LEU A 739 18.11 -21.35 -12.23
N ALA A 740 19.34 -21.70 -12.62
CA ALA A 740 20.50 -20.80 -12.62
C ALA A 740 20.29 -19.53 -13.48
N PHE A 741 19.38 -19.54 -14.45
CA PHE A 741 19.07 -18.39 -15.32
C PHE A 741 18.04 -17.42 -14.72
N ILE A 742 17.37 -17.76 -13.61
CA ILE A 742 16.35 -16.88 -12.99
C ILE A 742 16.90 -15.48 -12.70
N PRO A 743 18.08 -15.31 -12.07
CA PRO A 743 18.61 -13.97 -11.79
C PRO A 743 18.90 -13.15 -13.06
N GLU A 744 19.30 -13.79 -14.17
CA GLU A 744 19.54 -13.11 -15.46
C GLU A 744 18.20 -12.68 -16.09
N PHE A 745 17.19 -13.55 -16.08
CA PHE A 745 15.84 -13.18 -16.55
C PHE A 745 15.16 -12.10 -15.70
N GLU A 746 15.44 -12.03 -14.39
CA GLU A 746 14.93 -10.95 -13.51
C GLU A 746 15.56 -9.59 -13.82
N ARG A 747 16.75 -9.55 -14.42
CA ARG A 747 17.48 -8.33 -14.79
C ARG A 747 17.18 -7.81 -16.20
N LEU A 748 16.24 -8.41 -16.94
CA LEU A 748 15.84 -8.07 -18.32
C LEU A 748 15.29 -6.63 -18.56
N GLY A 749 15.52 -5.69 -17.64
CA GLY A 749 15.26 -4.25 -17.78
C GLY A 749 16.45 -3.32 -17.51
N ALA A 750 17.67 -3.86 -17.31
CA ALA A 750 18.86 -3.11 -16.90
C ALA A 750 20.07 -3.33 -17.85
N ASP A 751 19.93 -2.95 -19.12
CA ASP A 751 20.98 -2.96 -20.17
C ASP A 751 21.49 -4.33 -20.68
N GLU A 752 20.96 -5.47 -20.22
CA GLU A 752 21.32 -6.78 -20.80
C GLU A 752 20.67 -7.02 -22.18
N ASN A 753 21.44 -7.58 -23.12
CA ASN A 753 20.97 -7.94 -24.47
C ASN A 753 20.09 -9.21 -24.38
N PRO A 754 18.77 -9.11 -24.65
CA PRO A 754 17.82 -10.21 -24.48
C PRO A 754 18.09 -11.40 -25.41
N GLN A 755 18.72 -11.16 -26.56
CA GLN A 755 18.98 -12.18 -27.56
C GLN A 755 20.12 -13.12 -27.14
N ASN A 756 21.15 -12.58 -26.48
CA ASN A 756 22.24 -13.40 -25.93
C ASN A 756 21.75 -14.31 -24.79
N LEU A 757 20.95 -13.75 -23.87
CA LEU A 757 20.35 -14.51 -22.77
C LEU A 757 19.45 -15.64 -23.27
N LEU A 758 18.54 -15.34 -24.21
CA LEU A 758 17.62 -16.34 -24.77
C LEU A 758 18.36 -17.44 -25.55
N SER A 759 19.43 -17.10 -26.27
CA SER A 759 20.26 -18.09 -26.98
C SER A 759 20.96 -19.05 -26.01
N ARG A 760 21.60 -18.52 -24.97
CA ARG A 760 22.24 -19.32 -23.91
C ARG A 760 21.23 -20.20 -23.17
N PHE A 761 20.05 -19.65 -22.87
CA PHE A 761 18.99 -20.38 -22.20
C PHE A 761 18.40 -21.48 -23.11
N SER A 762 18.17 -21.21 -24.40
CA SER A 762 17.69 -22.21 -25.37
C SER A 762 18.62 -23.42 -25.47
N ALA A 763 19.94 -23.18 -25.51
CA ALA A 763 20.94 -24.24 -25.49
C ALA A 763 20.84 -25.10 -24.21
N ALA A 764 20.72 -24.47 -23.04
CA ALA A 764 20.54 -25.15 -21.76
C ALA A 764 19.19 -25.88 -21.65
N PHE A 765 18.15 -25.41 -22.34
CA PHE A 765 16.80 -25.97 -22.34
C PHE A 765 16.63 -27.20 -23.24
N THR A 766 17.51 -27.40 -24.22
CA THR A 766 17.43 -28.49 -25.21
C THR A 766 17.13 -29.89 -24.60
N PRO A 767 17.77 -30.32 -23.49
CA PRO A 767 17.51 -31.63 -22.88
C PRO A 767 16.11 -31.78 -22.26
N PHE A 768 15.40 -30.68 -22.05
CA PHE A 768 14.11 -30.62 -21.35
C PHE A 768 12.91 -30.47 -22.29
N ARG A 769 13.14 -30.47 -23.61
CA ARG A 769 12.05 -30.43 -24.60
C ARG A 769 11.29 -31.76 -24.59
N ALA A 770 9.98 -31.68 -24.40
CA ALA A 770 9.11 -32.85 -24.41
C ALA A 770 9.00 -33.48 -25.81
N ALA A 771 8.98 -34.82 -25.87
CA ALA A 771 8.84 -35.55 -27.13
C ALA A 771 7.42 -35.45 -27.73
N GLN A 772 6.38 -35.30 -26.91
CA GLN A 772 4.97 -35.18 -27.33
C GLN A 772 4.26 -34.01 -26.61
N PRO A 773 4.51 -32.76 -27.01
CA PRO A 773 4.00 -31.55 -26.33
C PRO A 773 2.46 -31.45 -26.25
N THR A 774 1.76 -31.91 -27.28
CA THR A 774 0.29 -31.82 -27.39
C THR A 774 -0.45 -32.77 -26.46
N GLU A 775 0.16 -33.90 -26.10
CA GLU A 775 -0.42 -34.84 -25.13
C GLU A 775 -0.33 -34.28 -23.70
N ILE A 776 0.78 -33.61 -23.37
CA ILE A 776 1.01 -33.00 -22.05
C ILE A 776 0.04 -31.84 -21.79
N LEU A 777 -0.18 -30.96 -22.78
CA LEU A 777 -1.11 -29.84 -22.63
C LEU A 777 -2.59 -30.27 -22.71
N SER A 778 -2.87 -31.50 -23.16
CA SER A 778 -4.24 -31.98 -23.44
C SER A 778 -5.02 -31.04 -24.37
N GLY A 779 -4.38 -30.57 -25.45
CA GLY A 779 -4.95 -29.60 -26.40
C GLY A 779 -3.91 -28.65 -27.01
N THR A 780 -4.38 -27.66 -27.76
CA THR A 780 -3.55 -26.57 -28.29
C THR A 780 -3.18 -25.56 -27.18
N GLN A 781 -2.16 -24.72 -27.42
CA GLN A 781 -1.74 -23.70 -26.45
C GLN A 781 -2.86 -22.71 -26.12
N GLU A 782 -3.63 -22.27 -27.12
CA GLU A 782 -4.74 -21.35 -26.91
C GLU A 782 -5.83 -21.96 -26.02
N GLU A 783 -6.12 -23.25 -26.20
CA GLU A 783 -7.05 -24.00 -25.35
C GLU A 783 -6.50 -24.19 -23.92
N PHE A 784 -5.19 -24.44 -23.79
CA PHE A 784 -4.51 -24.57 -22.51
C PHE A 784 -4.49 -23.25 -21.72
N GLU A 785 -4.16 -22.14 -22.37
CA GLU A 785 -4.15 -20.79 -21.77
C GLU A 785 -5.58 -20.34 -21.38
N LEU A 786 -6.60 -20.70 -22.16
CA LEU A 786 -8.00 -20.45 -21.77
C LEU A 786 -8.43 -21.27 -20.55
N ARG A 787 -7.93 -22.50 -20.41
CA ARG A 787 -8.29 -23.41 -19.30
C ARG A 787 -7.62 -23.02 -17.99
N THR A 788 -6.40 -22.49 -18.04
CA THR A 788 -5.54 -22.35 -16.86
C THR A 788 -5.52 -20.94 -16.24
N GLN A 789 -6.47 -20.05 -16.58
CA GLN A 789 -6.58 -18.64 -16.17
C GLN A 789 -6.24 -18.33 -14.68
N GLY A 790 -4.96 -18.31 -14.33
CA GLY A 790 -4.45 -18.03 -12.98
C GLY A 790 -4.27 -19.24 -12.04
N GLU A 791 -4.44 -20.47 -12.52
CA GLU A 791 -4.21 -21.68 -11.72
C GLU A 791 -2.72 -22.13 -11.75
N THR A 792 -2.27 -22.83 -10.71
CA THR A 792 -0.94 -23.43 -10.65
C THR A 792 -0.83 -24.60 -11.63
N ILE A 793 0.00 -24.46 -12.66
CA ILE A 793 0.31 -25.53 -13.64
C ILE A 793 1.39 -26.49 -13.12
N ALA A 794 1.42 -27.72 -13.62
CA ALA A 794 2.43 -28.72 -13.29
C ALA A 794 3.80 -28.38 -13.91
N GLN A 795 4.89 -28.94 -13.36
CA GLN A 795 6.25 -28.71 -13.86
C GLN A 795 6.42 -29.16 -15.32
N GLU A 796 5.82 -30.28 -15.72
CA GLU A 796 5.87 -30.81 -17.09
C GLU A 796 5.16 -29.89 -18.09
N GLU A 797 4.03 -29.30 -17.70
CA GLU A 797 3.30 -28.32 -18.52
C GLU A 797 4.11 -27.02 -18.68
N ALA A 798 4.78 -26.57 -17.61
CA ALA A 798 5.65 -25.40 -17.65
C ALA A 798 6.82 -25.59 -18.64
N LEU A 799 7.43 -26.78 -18.72
CA LEU A 799 8.47 -27.07 -19.70
C LEU A 799 7.96 -26.96 -21.14
N VAL A 800 6.77 -27.47 -21.43
CA VAL A 800 6.18 -27.37 -22.76
C VAL A 800 5.91 -25.91 -23.16
N VAL A 801 5.38 -25.10 -22.24
CA VAL A 801 5.12 -23.67 -22.49
C VAL A 801 6.42 -22.89 -22.69
N ILE A 802 7.47 -23.19 -21.92
CA ILE A 802 8.81 -22.58 -22.11
C ILE A 802 9.38 -22.93 -23.49
N SER A 803 9.23 -24.18 -23.94
CA SER A 803 9.66 -24.61 -25.28
C SER A 803 9.01 -23.77 -26.38
N GLN A 804 7.70 -23.50 -26.28
CA GLN A 804 6.95 -22.70 -27.27
C GLN A 804 7.37 -21.23 -27.27
N HIS A 805 7.64 -20.66 -26.10
CA HIS A 805 8.18 -19.31 -26.00
C HIS A 805 9.58 -19.19 -26.61
N LEU A 806 10.42 -20.22 -26.48
CA LEU A 806 11.72 -20.28 -27.15
C LEU A 806 11.56 -20.33 -28.68
N ASP A 807 10.64 -21.14 -29.19
CA ASP A 807 10.36 -21.21 -30.64
C ASP A 807 9.85 -19.86 -31.18
N THR A 808 9.03 -19.17 -30.39
CA THR A 808 8.55 -17.81 -30.70
C THR A 808 9.71 -16.80 -30.68
N ALA A 809 10.65 -16.94 -29.73
CA ALA A 809 11.83 -16.07 -29.66
C ALA A 809 12.71 -16.20 -30.90
N ASP A 810 12.93 -17.43 -31.39
CA ASP A 810 13.72 -17.69 -32.60
C ASP A 810 13.06 -17.08 -33.85
N GLN A 811 11.72 -17.16 -33.95
CA GLN A 811 10.97 -16.50 -35.02
C GLN A 811 11.10 -14.97 -34.95
N VAL A 812 10.97 -14.38 -33.75
CA VAL A 812 11.08 -12.92 -33.55
C VAL A 812 12.49 -12.44 -33.83
N ALA A 813 13.52 -13.20 -33.45
CA ALA A 813 14.92 -12.88 -33.75
C ALA A 813 15.18 -12.87 -35.28
N GLY A 814 14.54 -13.78 -36.04
CA GLY A 814 14.66 -13.84 -37.50
C GLY A 814 14.04 -12.66 -38.25
N LEU A 815 13.23 -11.83 -37.59
CA LEU A 815 12.55 -10.67 -38.18
C LEU A 815 13.37 -9.37 -38.12
N GLU A 816 14.61 -9.39 -37.61
CA GLU A 816 15.42 -8.19 -37.42
C GLU A 816 15.65 -7.39 -38.71
N SER A 817 15.83 -8.09 -39.84
CA SER A 817 15.99 -7.47 -41.16
C SER A 817 14.72 -6.82 -41.72
N VAL A 818 13.54 -7.15 -41.17
CA VAL A 818 12.22 -6.70 -41.64
C VAL A 818 11.61 -5.65 -40.70
N MET A 819 11.75 -5.84 -39.38
CA MET A 819 11.06 -5.06 -38.33
C MET A 819 11.99 -4.11 -37.56
N GLY A 820 13.31 -4.24 -37.74
CA GLY A 820 14.33 -3.42 -37.08
C GLY A 820 14.72 -3.89 -35.66
N PRO A 821 15.93 -3.55 -35.20
CA PRO A 821 16.52 -4.11 -33.96
C PRO A 821 15.74 -3.73 -32.70
N ALA A 822 15.21 -2.51 -32.60
CA ALA A 822 14.46 -2.06 -31.43
C ALA A 822 13.11 -2.81 -31.24
N PHE A 823 12.46 -3.19 -32.34
CA PHE A 823 11.21 -3.96 -32.28
C PHE A 823 11.48 -5.39 -31.83
N VAL A 824 12.51 -6.02 -32.41
CA VAL A 824 12.95 -7.37 -32.03
C VAL A 824 13.37 -7.41 -30.57
N GLU A 825 14.17 -6.45 -30.11
CA GLU A 825 14.62 -6.37 -28.73
C GLU A 825 13.43 -6.25 -27.74
N SER A 826 12.45 -5.40 -28.05
CA SER A 826 11.23 -5.26 -27.26
C SER A 826 10.39 -6.55 -27.23
N GLY A 827 10.28 -7.25 -28.36
CA GLY A 827 9.61 -8.55 -28.47
C GLY A 827 10.29 -9.63 -27.63
N LEU A 828 11.61 -9.76 -27.76
CA LEU A 828 12.42 -10.72 -27.00
C LEU A 828 12.36 -10.44 -25.48
N ARG A 829 12.37 -9.18 -25.05
CA ARG A 829 12.17 -8.83 -23.63
C ARG A 829 10.81 -9.26 -23.09
N LYS A 830 9.74 -9.14 -23.88
CA LYS A 830 8.39 -9.64 -23.49
C LYS A 830 8.37 -11.16 -23.37
N ILE A 831 9.01 -11.87 -24.30
CA ILE A 831 9.10 -13.33 -24.28
C ILE A 831 9.91 -13.81 -23.08
N GLY A 832 11.05 -13.17 -22.78
CA GLY A 832 11.86 -13.49 -21.61
C GLY A 832 11.11 -13.34 -20.28
N LYS A 833 10.22 -12.33 -20.15
CA LYS A 833 9.35 -12.20 -18.96
C LYS A 833 8.34 -13.33 -18.83
N LYS A 834 7.81 -13.85 -19.94
CA LYS A 834 6.91 -15.02 -19.92
C LYS A 834 7.68 -16.28 -19.51
N ILE A 835 8.86 -16.51 -20.07
CA ILE A 835 9.75 -17.61 -19.69
C ILE A 835 10.08 -17.57 -18.20
N LEU A 836 10.39 -16.39 -17.64
CA LEU A 836 10.63 -16.21 -16.21
C LEU A 836 9.44 -16.63 -15.33
N ALA A 837 8.22 -16.33 -15.75
CA ALA A 837 7.02 -16.69 -14.99
C ALA A 837 6.87 -18.22 -14.88
N HIS A 838 7.16 -18.95 -15.95
CA HIS A 838 7.09 -20.41 -15.97
C HIS A 838 8.32 -21.09 -15.35
N LEU A 839 9.52 -20.49 -15.44
CA LEU A 839 10.71 -20.94 -14.73
C LEU A 839 10.50 -20.96 -13.20
N LYS A 840 9.76 -19.98 -12.66
CA LYS A 840 9.42 -19.94 -11.23
C LYS A 840 8.52 -21.10 -10.80
N VAL A 841 7.78 -21.74 -11.71
CA VAL A 841 7.01 -22.96 -11.40
C VAL A 841 7.94 -24.12 -11.07
N LEU A 842 9.11 -24.20 -11.72
CA LEU A 842 10.13 -25.24 -11.50
C LEU A 842 10.91 -25.07 -10.18
N THR A 843 10.64 -24.01 -9.41
CA THR A 843 11.26 -23.78 -8.07
C THR A 843 10.45 -24.37 -6.92
N LYS A 844 9.19 -24.73 -7.18
CA LYS A 844 8.29 -25.43 -6.26
C LYS A 844 8.43 -26.92 -6.49
#